data_AF-A0A7K3XDV3-F1
#
_entry.id   AF-A0A7K3XDV3-F1
#
_cell.length_a   1.000
_cell.length_b   1.000
_cell.length_c   1.000
_cell.angle_alpha   90.00
_cell.angle_beta   90.00
_cell.angle_gamma   90.00
#
_symmetry.space_group_name_H-M   'P 1'
#
loop_
_entity.id
_entity.type
_entity.pdbx_description
1 polymer ?
#
loop_
_entity_poly.entity_id
_entity_poly.type
_entity_poly.pdbx_seq_one_letter_code
_entity_poly.pdbx_strand_id
1 'polypeptide(L)'
;MINNSMKNFAKYTIILLLLISLQSAAQTSLPAGYPDRSPSLDVLPGFMNPPNGYGEVPFYWWQGDTLTHERLLWQLDQLKGKGIPSLQINYSHQDSGGISYGSSNPSKPALFTAEWWTLFKWFAVEAQKRGMTVSLSDYTLGIGQGFAMDEAIKQNPELNGSMLNGSSQILTGAGNLKIHENLLTLTAFKTAADSSFIIDTRKNLLSRVKNGNLSYNFGNETWTVISVYSEKLIPSYDPMHPQSGKAYNHYFFGKFDKALPDKNSGALNFFFSDELNFRVGGNLWNKYFATEFKKRKGYDIVPFLDALYVNIGAITPKIKLDYNDVIVGLSEENFFKPVYKWHQDRGLIFGCDHGGRGRDVAEFGDYFRTQRWNQGPGSDQPRLSKDIIKAKVAASIAHLYNRPRVWLEGFHSSGWGTSSADLTDAIFANYVAGYNLLSFHGLYYSTQGGWWEWAPPCNHSRMPYWQQIDPLMDCIQRLSYLLSQGYHNCDVAILYPTEPVVAGMDGEKSVKIAFETGEQLYNKGIDFDFIDFESLARSEVKNQELNVSGEKYKVLIVPSMKAIRSTSLKKMAEFKKGGGIIVNIGDKPEATEKTGVNDAAMNKLVADLFSKSENLFQCEDAKNISLAISGKYIPNFKILSDLKERPYVMHRVIGKRDVYALYNFQEGSKCFFKAKGNVQLWNPWNGETASISKFAVQTNDGTEVTLPLTFKEMQIVVFDPGNSKGMNVLNENKVIRQVELGTKWEFELKPSLDNQWGDFQLPATKELLGAQVRQLHFSENSNYTGEKLTFDTTWKNVTCAFGTQFLKIGAIPNLPSDEEILKLTPENRIEEVTITGKKYHWEAYAFSWQHGVENDPGHQGYHGLKGNMYDNFIRLGDMKDVKMSKIRVPEPTGNYYLLYTNLIAPSDGTFDLLTGDEKPFALFVNNTKRDVNGKTIQLKKGANPVLMVYDKACETYLIARKPGTLRPEKRQVAMSWYGDEGVLPFDCSMKNDASGLFAFESAPGLQSFTFAAYGKVTAWIDDTQVQATTGQKQSTGLTNYNISIKDLKLTTSQVVLKIEYQPGYSGAGAIPQYINQQCGKSTINLGDWSEIDGLRTYSGGAYYRKTIQIDEQDLTNRLEIDFGDLVSSAELRVNGKSAGIKLSPPWKFDITSFAKAGENQIEVLIYNTIANNYTSVPTMYRGEIKSGLLGPVVLKMIKQ
;
A
#
# COMPACT_ATOMS: atom_id res chain seq x y z
N MET A 1 33.95 69.05 31.28
CA MET A 1 32.69 68.30 31.13
C MET A 1 32.46 67.69 29.73
N ILE A 2 33.27 68.00 28.70
CA ILE A 2 33.02 67.54 27.31
C ILE A 2 33.58 66.12 27.01
N ASN A 3 34.59 65.64 27.76
CA ASN A 3 35.19 64.32 27.52
C ASN A 3 34.41 63.12 28.10
N ASN A 4 33.51 63.30 29.06
CA ASN A 4 32.68 62.22 29.59
C ASN A 4 31.41 61.97 28.76
N SER A 5 30.94 62.98 28.02
CA SER A 5 29.77 62.84 27.14
C SER A 5 30.08 61.99 25.90
N MET A 6 31.25 62.17 25.27
CA MET A 6 31.66 61.39 24.09
C MET A 6 31.96 59.91 24.40
N LYS A 7 32.52 59.60 25.57
CA LYS A 7 32.75 58.19 25.97
C LYS A 7 31.45 57.43 26.27
N ASN A 8 30.43 58.11 26.80
CA ASN A 8 29.13 57.50 27.01
C ASN A 8 28.36 57.33 25.69
N PHE A 9 28.42 58.31 24.78
CA PHE A 9 27.76 58.20 23.47
C PHE A 9 28.32 57.02 22.65
N ALA A 10 29.64 56.85 22.60
CA ALA A 10 30.26 55.71 21.92
C ALA A 10 29.91 54.35 22.56
N LYS A 11 29.79 54.27 23.89
CA LYS A 11 29.34 53.04 24.58
C LYS A 11 27.87 52.72 24.28
N TYR A 12 26.99 53.71 24.23
CA TYR A 12 25.58 53.52 23.88
C TYR A 12 25.40 53.16 22.41
N THR A 13 26.17 53.75 21.48
CA THR A 13 26.11 53.38 20.05
C THR A 13 26.67 51.98 19.80
N ILE A 14 27.72 51.55 20.52
CA ILE A 14 28.26 50.18 20.41
C ILE A 14 27.30 49.15 21.01
N ILE A 15 26.63 49.45 22.14
CA ILE A 15 25.61 48.56 22.72
C ILE A 15 24.35 48.52 21.84
N LEU A 16 23.95 49.63 21.23
CA LEU A 16 22.83 49.67 20.28
C LEU A 16 23.18 48.95 18.97
N LEU A 17 24.41 49.06 18.46
CA LEU A 17 24.89 48.32 17.29
C LEU A 17 25.07 46.82 17.60
N LEU A 18 25.47 46.44 18.82
CA LEU A 18 25.50 45.04 19.28
C LEU A 18 24.09 44.47 19.50
N LEU A 19 23.13 45.27 19.96
CA LEU A 19 21.72 44.87 20.06
C LEU A 19 21.03 44.81 18.68
N ILE A 20 21.42 45.68 17.74
CA ILE A 20 20.92 45.66 16.35
C ILE A 20 21.61 44.54 15.54
N SER A 21 22.87 44.19 15.83
CA SER A 21 23.54 43.01 15.24
C SER A 21 23.18 41.68 15.94
N LEU A 22 22.57 41.73 17.13
CA LEU A 22 21.92 40.56 17.76
C LEU A 22 20.43 40.45 17.36
N GLN A 23 19.86 41.49 16.73
CA GLN A 23 18.54 41.45 16.08
C GLN A 23 18.61 41.23 14.56
N SER A 24 19.81 41.18 13.95
CA SER A 24 19.98 40.60 12.62
C SER A 24 19.88 39.08 12.71
N ALA A 25 18.66 38.59 12.47
CA ALA A 25 18.31 37.21 12.17
C ALA A 25 18.77 36.16 13.19
N ALA A 26 18.11 36.12 14.36
CA ALA A 26 17.67 34.82 14.86
C ALA A 26 16.67 34.27 13.82
N GLN A 27 17.18 33.69 12.74
CA GLN A 27 16.37 32.88 11.83
C GLN A 27 15.93 31.70 12.69
N THR A 28 14.71 31.76 13.22
CA THR A 28 14.12 30.64 13.95
C THR A 28 14.24 29.43 13.04
N SER A 29 15.09 28.47 13.40
CA SER A 29 15.26 27.24 12.64
C SER A 29 13.90 26.56 12.57
N LEU A 30 13.37 26.38 11.36
CA LEU A 30 12.11 25.67 11.16
C LEU A 30 12.24 24.25 11.71
N PRO A 31 11.16 23.65 12.26
CA PRO A 31 11.18 22.25 12.65
C PRO A 31 11.53 21.35 11.45
N ALA A 32 12.08 20.16 11.72
CA ALA A 32 12.49 19.24 10.68
C ALA A 32 11.33 18.92 9.72
N GLY A 33 11.59 19.00 8.41
CA GLY A 33 10.59 18.75 7.37
C GLY A 33 9.55 19.86 7.15
N TYR A 34 9.61 21.01 7.83
CA TYR A 34 8.72 22.15 7.57
C TYR A 34 9.26 23.05 6.43
N PRO A 35 8.41 23.45 5.47
CA PRO A 35 8.85 24.25 4.33
C PRO A 35 9.09 25.72 4.68
N ASP A 36 10.08 26.32 4.03
CA ASP A 36 10.32 27.76 4.03
C ASP A 36 9.53 28.41 2.88
N ARG A 37 8.74 29.43 3.23
CA ARG A 37 7.89 30.20 2.31
C ARG A 37 8.36 31.65 2.16
N SER A 38 9.54 31.97 2.67
CA SER A 38 10.10 33.32 2.60
C SER A 38 10.37 33.73 1.15
N PRO A 39 10.00 34.96 0.74
CA PRO A 39 10.30 35.46 -0.60
C PRO A 39 11.80 35.55 -0.92
N SER A 40 12.64 35.50 0.12
CA SER A 40 14.11 35.55 0.02
C SER A 40 14.78 34.19 -0.10
N LEU A 41 14.03 33.07 -0.03
CA LEU A 41 14.61 31.73 -0.08
C LEU A 41 15.35 31.48 -1.40
N ASP A 42 16.62 31.13 -1.31
CA ASP A 42 17.33 30.43 -2.38
C ASP A 42 17.22 28.92 -2.13
N VAL A 43 16.40 28.25 -2.94
CA VAL A 43 16.13 26.81 -2.79
C VAL A 43 17.24 25.91 -3.33
N LEU A 44 18.22 26.43 -4.09
CA LEU A 44 19.23 25.59 -4.74
C LEU A 44 20.17 24.89 -3.75
N PRO A 45 20.75 25.54 -2.74
CA PRO A 45 21.60 24.87 -1.76
C PRO A 45 20.89 23.73 -1.02
N GLY A 46 19.63 23.94 -0.63
CA GLY A 46 18.82 22.90 0.01
C GLY A 46 18.34 21.82 -0.96
N PHE A 47 18.19 22.12 -2.25
CA PHE A 47 17.92 21.09 -3.25
C PHE A 47 19.14 20.19 -3.46
N MET A 48 20.34 20.76 -3.54
CA MET A 48 21.58 19.99 -3.67
C MET A 48 21.81 19.11 -2.44
N ASN A 49 21.62 19.69 -1.25
CA ASN A 49 21.79 19.02 0.04
C ASN A 49 20.59 19.29 0.96
N PRO A 50 19.53 18.47 0.88
CA PRO A 50 18.33 18.64 1.70
C PRO A 50 18.64 18.64 3.20
N PRO A 51 17.99 19.51 3.99
CA PRO A 51 18.07 19.42 5.44
C PRO A 51 17.29 18.19 5.95
N ASN A 52 17.48 17.85 7.23
CA ASN A 52 16.79 16.70 7.85
C ASN A 52 15.26 16.86 7.84
N GLY A 53 14.55 15.73 7.79
CA GLY A 53 13.07 15.67 7.85
C GLY A 53 12.37 15.65 6.48
N TYR A 54 13.13 15.60 5.38
CA TYR A 54 12.59 15.46 4.02
C TYR A 54 12.70 14.05 3.44
N GLY A 55 13.20 13.09 4.21
CA GLY A 55 13.28 11.70 3.80
C GLY A 55 11.99 10.90 3.99
N GLU A 56 12.11 9.60 3.76
CA GLU A 56 11.02 8.62 3.85
C GLU A 56 10.76 8.20 5.31
N VAL A 57 9.50 8.02 5.68
CA VAL A 57 9.08 7.64 7.04
C VAL A 57 8.34 6.30 6.98
N PRO A 58 8.98 5.15 7.21
CA PRO A 58 8.38 3.86 6.91
C PRO A 58 7.39 3.40 7.98
N PHE A 59 6.38 2.66 7.52
CA PHE A 59 5.50 1.91 8.40
C PHE A 59 6.19 0.66 8.91
N TYR A 60 6.71 0.73 10.14
CA TYR A 60 7.48 -0.32 10.77
C TYR A 60 6.62 -1.25 11.63
N TRP A 61 6.32 -2.43 11.13
CA TRP A 61 5.47 -3.42 11.78
C TRP A 61 6.25 -4.27 12.80
N TRP A 62 6.04 -4.01 14.08
CA TRP A 62 6.69 -4.70 15.21
C TRP A 62 5.99 -6.02 15.58
N GLN A 63 5.88 -6.92 14.60
CA GLN A 63 5.15 -8.18 14.71
C GLN A 63 5.83 -9.31 13.93
N GLY A 64 5.23 -10.51 14.00
CA GLY A 64 5.68 -11.71 13.28
C GLY A 64 6.72 -12.55 14.02
N ASP A 65 7.34 -12.02 15.08
CA ASP A 65 8.22 -12.77 15.99
C ASP A 65 8.42 -12.00 17.32
N THR A 66 9.22 -12.55 18.23
CA THR A 66 9.63 -11.89 19.49
C THR A 66 10.61 -10.76 19.20
N LEU A 67 10.30 -9.56 19.70
CA LEU A 67 11.13 -8.37 19.56
C LEU A 67 12.39 -8.49 20.44
N THR A 68 13.57 -8.49 19.83
CA THR A 68 14.86 -8.57 20.50
C THR A 68 15.71 -7.34 20.21
N HIS A 69 16.55 -6.94 21.16
CA HIS A 69 17.46 -5.81 20.97
C HIS A 69 18.42 -6.05 19.79
N GLU A 70 18.95 -7.26 19.65
CA GLU A 70 19.90 -7.61 18.60
C GLU A 70 19.30 -7.41 17.20
N ARG A 71 18.09 -7.93 16.95
CA ARG A 71 17.43 -7.79 15.66
C ARG A 71 17.00 -6.37 15.36
N LEU A 72 16.45 -5.66 16.36
CA LEU A 72 16.06 -4.26 16.20
C LEU A 72 17.27 -3.35 15.90
N LEU A 73 18.42 -3.58 16.56
CA LEU A 73 19.67 -2.88 16.23
C LEU A 73 20.12 -3.19 14.81
N TRP A 74 20.10 -4.47 14.41
CA TRP A 74 20.46 -4.87 13.06
C TRP A 74 19.58 -4.16 12.02
N GLN A 75 18.26 -4.06 12.24
CA GLN A 75 17.34 -3.35 11.33
C GLN A 75 17.63 -1.85 11.30
N LEU A 76 17.91 -1.20 12.43
CA LEU A 76 18.35 0.20 12.44
C LEU A 76 19.64 0.42 11.63
N ASP A 77 20.58 -0.52 11.69
CA ASP A 77 21.81 -0.45 10.92
C ASP A 77 21.58 -0.62 9.40
N GLN A 78 20.54 -1.37 8.99
CA GLN A 78 20.16 -1.47 7.56
C GLN A 78 19.56 -0.18 6.98
N LEU A 79 19.02 0.69 7.85
CA LEU A 79 18.36 1.95 7.47
C LEU A 79 19.29 3.16 7.64
N LYS A 80 20.35 3.01 8.44
CA LYS A 80 21.31 4.07 8.72
C LYS A 80 21.90 4.63 7.42
N GLY A 81 21.80 5.95 7.26
CA GLY A 81 22.34 6.66 6.09
C GLY A 81 21.50 6.54 4.82
N LYS A 82 20.34 5.88 4.86
CA LYS A 82 19.41 5.72 3.72
C LYS A 82 18.39 6.84 3.58
N GLY A 83 18.62 8.01 4.20
CA GLY A 83 17.67 9.12 4.13
C GLY A 83 16.34 8.88 4.86
N ILE A 84 16.35 8.13 5.96
CA ILE A 84 15.17 7.85 6.79
C ILE A 84 15.25 8.73 8.04
N PRO A 85 14.46 9.83 8.17
CA PRO A 85 14.49 10.70 9.34
C PRO A 85 13.71 10.16 10.53
N SER A 86 12.77 9.23 10.33
CA SER A 86 11.92 8.73 11.40
C SER A 86 11.36 7.36 11.08
N LEU A 87 10.98 6.60 12.11
CA LEU A 87 10.31 5.31 12.02
C LEU A 87 8.93 5.40 12.67
N GLN A 88 7.89 4.95 11.97
CA GLN A 88 6.54 4.89 12.50
C GLN A 88 6.20 3.45 12.85
N ILE A 89 6.16 3.12 14.13
CA ILE A 89 5.77 1.76 14.56
C ILE A 89 4.28 1.55 14.26
N ASN A 90 3.92 0.36 13.80
CA ASN A 90 2.56 -0.04 13.47
C ASN A 90 2.27 -1.48 13.96
N TYR A 91 0.99 -1.79 14.15
CA TYR A 91 0.48 -3.11 14.54
C TYR A 91 -0.72 -3.51 13.68
N SER A 92 -0.66 -4.71 13.08
CA SER A 92 -1.75 -5.30 12.30
C SER A 92 -2.90 -5.76 13.19
N HIS A 93 -4.07 -6.08 12.60
CA HIS A 93 -5.17 -6.73 13.31
C HIS A 93 -5.20 -8.25 13.06
N GLN A 94 -5.82 -8.98 13.98
CA GLN A 94 -6.23 -10.39 13.81
C GLN A 94 -7.45 -10.48 12.90
N ASP A 95 -7.82 -11.68 12.46
CA ASP A 95 -9.06 -11.89 11.68
C ASP A 95 -10.29 -12.12 12.58
N SER A 96 -10.09 -12.14 13.89
CA SER A 96 -11.12 -12.38 14.90
C SER A 96 -11.00 -11.38 16.06
N GLY A 97 -12.05 -11.29 16.85
CA GLY A 97 -12.15 -10.29 17.92
C GLY A 97 -12.39 -8.87 17.37
N GLY A 98 -12.19 -7.87 18.23
CA GLY A 98 -12.39 -6.46 17.89
C GLY A 98 -13.83 -6.09 17.52
N ILE A 99 -14.02 -4.83 17.16
CA ILE A 99 -15.34 -4.29 16.76
C ILE A 99 -15.44 -3.99 15.26
N SER A 100 -14.32 -3.64 14.61
CA SER A 100 -14.25 -3.37 13.17
C SER A 100 -13.48 -4.48 12.45
N TYR A 101 -12.16 -4.35 12.37
CA TYR A 101 -11.31 -5.15 11.50
C TYR A 101 -10.76 -6.43 12.18
N GLY A 102 -11.07 -6.65 13.45
CA GLY A 102 -10.40 -7.65 14.30
C GLY A 102 -9.71 -6.98 15.49
N SER A 103 -9.29 -7.75 16.50
CA SER A 103 -8.47 -7.21 17.61
C SER A 103 -7.05 -6.89 17.13
N SER A 104 -6.34 -5.93 17.73
CA SER A 104 -4.91 -5.71 17.43
C SER A 104 -4.10 -6.99 17.66
N ASN A 105 -3.28 -7.34 16.69
CA ASN A 105 -2.47 -8.56 16.72
C ASN A 105 -1.33 -8.39 17.75
N PRO A 106 -1.22 -9.30 18.74
CA PRO A 106 -0.27 -9.13 19.84
C PRO A 106 1.18 -9.22 19.36
N SER A 107 2.04 -8.45 20.02
CA SER A 107 3.48 -8.53 19.91
C SER A 107 4.09 -9.10 21.19
N LYS A 108 5.39 -9.42 21.15
CA LYS A 108 6.16 -9.86 22.31
C LYS A 108 7.40 -8.96 22.47
N PRO A 109 7.51 -8.14 23.53
CA PRO A 109 6.53 -7.94 24.61
C PRO A 109 5.22 -7.32 24.10
N ALA A 110 4.13 -7.53 24.85
CA ALA A 110 2.81 -7.03 24.48
C ALA A 110 2.77 -5.49 24.53
N LEU A 111 2.02 -4.89 23.60
CA LEU A 111 1.93 -3.45 23.44
C LEU A 111 1.53 -2.73 24.75
N PHE A 112 2.24 -1.65 25.07
CA PHE A 112 2.06 -0.78 26.25
C PHE A 112 2.26 -1.44 27.63
N THR A 113 2.80 -2.65 27.73
CA THR A 113 3.29 -3.17 29.02
C THR A 113 4.59 -2.46 29.46
N ALA A 114 5.01 -2.69 30.71
CA ALA A 114 6.25 -2.12 31.24
C ALA A 114 7.48 -2.56 30.42
N GLU A 115 7.50 -3.81 29.96
CA GLU A 115 8.54 -4.37 29.11
C GLU A 115 8.55 -3.69 27.74
N TRP A 116 7.38 -3.46 27.14
CA TRP A 116 7.27 -2.74 25.87
C TRP A 116 7.77 -1.30 25.97
N TRP A 117 7.37 -0.56 27.02
CA TRP A 117 7.87 0.80 27.22
C TRP A 117 9.37 0.84 27.48
N THR A 118 9.92 -0.18 28.15
CA THR A 118 11.38 -0.31 28.34
C THR A 118 12.08 -0.51 26.99
N LEU A 119 11.55 -1.41 26.15
CA LEU A 119 12.03 -1.65 24.80
C LEU A 119 11.94 -0.40 23.92
N PHE A 120 10.78 0.26 23.88
CA PHE A 120 10.55 1.47 23.08
C PHE A 120 11.52 2.59 23.43
N LYS A 121 11.72 2.89 24.72
CA LYS A 121 12.65 3.94 25.17
C LYS A 121 14.09 3.64 24.75
N TRP A 122 14.52 2.39 24.93
CA TRP A 122 15.84 1.96 24.49
C TRP A 122 15.97 2.11 22.97
N PHE A 123 14.98 1.64 22.21
CA PHE A 123 14.98 1.70 20.76
C PHE A 123 15.01 3.14 20.22
N ALA A 124 14.23 4.05 20.81
CA ALA A 124 14.23 5.46 20.45
C ALA A 124 15.62 6.10 20.62
N VAL A 125 16.33 5.77 21.71
CA VAL A 125 17.72 6.23 21.92
C VAL A 125 18.68 5.65 20.89
N GLU A 126 18.54 4.36 20.56
CA GLU A 126 19.39 3.72 19.53
C GLU A 126 19.14 4.24 18.12
N ALA A 127 17.88 4.61 17.81
CA ALA A 127 17.51 5.26 16.56
C ALA A 127 18.09 6.68 16.48
N GLN A 128 18.04 7.46 17.58
CA GLN A 128 18.62 8.81 17.62
C GLN A 128 20.13 8.81 17.37
N LYS A 129 20.88 7.82 17.89
CA LYS A 129 22.32 7.65 17.60
C LYS A 129 22.61 7.49 16.10
N ARG A 130 21.59 7.18 15.29
CA ARG A 130 21.65 7.00 13.84
C ARG A 130 20.90 8.09 13.06
N GLY A 131 20.47 9.16 13.73
CA GLY A 131 19.78 10.30 13.12
C GLY A 131 18.29 10.08 12.84
N MET A 132 17.67 9.08 13.47
CA MET A 132 16.25 8.75 13.31
C MET A 132 15.45 9.07 14.58
N THR A 133 14.20 9.52 14.39
CA THR A 133 13.17 9.55 15.44
C THR A 133 12.26 8.32 15.39
N VAL A 134 11.48 8.08 16.43
CA VAL A 134 10.58 6.91 16.48
C VAL A 134 9.23 7.32 17.06
N SER A 135 8.15 6.93 16.41
CA SER A 135 6.78 7.14 16.88
C SER A 135 5.91 5.90 16.65
N LEU A 136 4.60 6.07 16.80
CA LEU A 136 3.59 5.01 16.66
C LEU A 136 2.37 5.60 15.94
N SER A 137 1.70 4.82 15.09
CA SER A 137 0.36 5.17 14.58
C SER A 137 -0.74 4.77 15.54
N ASP A 138 -1.93 5.34 15.36
CA ASP A 138 -3.12 4.87 16.08
C ASP A 138 -3.82 3.66 15.40
N TYR A 139 -3.21 3.08 14.36
CA TYR A 139 -3.79 1.95 13.62
C TYR A 139 -4.03 0.76 14.56
N THR A 140 -5.27 0.27 14.57
CA THR A 140 -5.78 -0.76 15.50
C THR A 140 -5.74 -0.38 16.98
N LEU A 141 -5.52 0.88 17.36
CA LEU A 141 -5.51 1.32 18.77
C LEU A 141 -6.75 2.15 19.16
N GLY A 142 -7.71 2.19 18.22
CA GLY A 142 -9.00 2.85 18.37
C GLY A 142 -10.01 2.07 19.21
N ILE A 143 -11.30 2.30 18.94
CA ILE A 143 -12.41 1.80 19.75
C ILE A 143 -12.64 0.30 19.54
N GLY A 144 -12.81 -0.44 20.62
CA GLY A 144 -13.07 -1.88 20.61
C GLY A 144 -11.83 -2.74 20.42
N GLN A 145 -10.65 -2.19 20.67
CA GLN A 145 -9.34 -2.83 20.45
C GLN A 145 -8.57 -3.08 21.75
N GLY A 146 -8.99 -2.47 22.86
CA GLY A 146 -8.41 -2.63 24.20
C GLY A 146 -7.31 -1.61 24.55
N PHE A 147 -7.12 -0.56 23.74
CA PHE A 147 -6.01 0.40 23.89
C PHE A 147 -6.49 1.82 24.25
N ALA A 148 -5.83 2.85 23.71
CA ALA A 148 -5.88 4.21 24.23
C ALA A 148 -7.30 4.82 24.24
N MET A 149 -8.08 4.61 23.18
CA MET A 149 -9.45 5.14 23.13
C MET A 149 -10.40 4.38 24.06
N ASP A 150 -10.26 3.06 24.18
CA ASP A 150 -11.07 2.26 25.10
C ASP A 150 -10.74 2.55 26.57
N GLU A 151 -9.47 2.80 26.89
CA GLU A 151 -9.06 3.28 28.21
C GLU A 151 -9.70 4.65 28.52
N ALA A 152 -9.67 5.57 27.55
CA ALA A 152 -10.30 6.88 27.68
C ALA A 152 -11.81 6.76 27.94
N ILE A 153 -12.52 5.91 27.18
CA ILE A 153 -13.96 5.66 27.34
C ILE A 153 -14.27 5.01 28.69
N LYS A 154 -13.45 4.03 29.12
CA LYS A 154 -13.65 3.34 30.40
C LYS A 154 -13.55 4.31 31.58
N GLN A 155 -12.61 5.25 31.53
CA GLN A 155 -12.42 6.27 32.58
C GLN A 155 -13.41 7.44 32.46
N ASN A 156 -13.95 7.69 31.26
CA ASN A 156 -14.86 8.79 30.96
C ASN A 156 -16.04 8.27 30.11
N PRO A 157 -17.02 7.54 30.70
CA PRO A 157 -18.10 6.90 29.94
C PRO A 157 -19.03 7.87 29.18
N GLU A 158 -18.98 9.15 29.49
CA GLU A 158 -19.62 10.25 28.78
C GLU A 158 -19.01 10.55 27.41
N LEU A 159 -17.79 10.06 27.14
CA LEU A 159 -17.19 10.12 25.80
C LEU A 159 -17.92 9.23 24.79
N ASN A 160 -18.78 8.30 25.21
CA ASN A 160 -19.65 7.58 24.28
C ASN A 160 -20.69 8.54 23.68
N GLY A 161 -20.73 8.61 22.36
CA GLY A 161 -21.67 9.44 21.61
C GLY A 161 -23.07 8.85 21.55
N SER A 162 -24.02 9.73 21.27
CA SER A 162 -25.38 9.35 20.88
C SER A 162 -25.67 9.82 19.46
N MET A 163 -26.49 9.05 18.77
CA MET A 163 -26.99 9.38 17.44
C MET A 163 -28.49 9.64 17.51
N LEU A 164 -28.97 10.53 16.65
CA LEU A 164 -30.39 10.66 16.37
C LEU A 164 -30.85 9.49 15.51
N ASN A 165 -32.02 8.97 15.84
CA ASN A 165 -32.77 8.02 15.04
C ASN A 165 -34.13 8.61 14.70
N GLY A 166 -34.55 8.42 13.44
CA GLY A 166 -35.87 8.82 12.95
C GLY A 166 -36.73 7.59 12.69
N SER A 167 -37.98 7.60 13.17
CA SER A 167 -38.98 6.59 12.83
C SER A 167 -40.26 7.26 12.36
N SER A 168 -40.92 6.65 11.37
CA SER A 168 -42.17 7.16 10.77
C SER A 168 -43.29 6.14 10.87
N GLN A 169 -44.50 6.59 11.19
CA GLN A 169 -45.70 5.74 11.22
C GLN A 169 -46.86 6.42 10.50
N ILE A 170 -47.60 5.66 9.71
CA ILE A 170 -48.80 6.13 9.02
C ILE A 170 -50.01 5.77 9.87
N LEU A 171 -50.79 6.77 10.26
CA LEU A 171 -51.90 6.66 11.21
C LEU A 171 -53.19 7.25 10.61
N THR A 172 -54.30 6.56 10.86
CA THR A 172 -55.67 6.97 10.52
C THR A 172 -56.59 6.72 11.72
N GLY A 173 -57.73 7.40 11.81
CA GLY A 173 -58.70 7.18 12.89
C GLY A 173 -58.17 7.57 14.27
N ALA A 174 -58.72 6.96 15.32
CA ALA A 174 -58.31 7.18 16.70
C ALA A 174 -57.49 6.00 17.25
N GLY A 175 -56.47 6.30 18.06
CA GLY A 175 -55.60 5.28 18.63
C GLY A 175 -54.60 5.83 19.64
N ASN A 176 -53.74 4.94 20.12
CA ASN A 176 -52.61 5.28 20.99
C ASN A 176 -51.32 4.76 20.38
N LEU A 177 -50.30 5.62 20.36
CA LEU A 177 -48.97 5.30 19.88
C LEU A 177 -47.97 5.34 21.04
N LYS A 178 -47.27 4.23 21.28
CA LYS A 178 -46.13 4.19 22.21
C LYS A 178 -44.95 4.92 21.58
N ILE A 179 -44.32 5.80 22.36
CA ILE A 179 -43.20 6.62 21.90
C ILE A 179 -41.88 6.08 22.45
N HIS A 180 -40.83 6.20 21.65
CA HIS A 180 -39.46 5.86 22.03
C HIS A 180 -39.01 6.67 23.25
N GLU A 181 -38.16 6.06 24.08
CA GLU A 181 -37.46 6.77 25.16
C GLU A 181 -36.49 7.81 24.58
N ASN A 182 -36.18 8.87 25.33
CA ASN A 182 -35.35 9.99 24.88
C ASN A 182 -35.86 10.68 23.60
N LEU A 183 -37.19 10.72 23.42
CA LEU A 183 -37.86 11.49 22.39
C LEU A 183 -37.45 12.97 22.46
N LEU A 184 -37.08 13.53 21.32
CA LEU A 184 -36.75 14.94 21.16
C LEU A 184 -37.83 15.67 20.35
N THR A 185 -38.32 15.03 19.29
CA THR A 185 -39.24 15.66 18.34
C THR A 185 -40.32 14.69 17.92
N LEU A 186 -41.56 15.17 17.85
CA LEU A 186 -42.69 14.41 17.33
C LEU A 186 -43.52 15.31 16.43
N THR A 187 -43.53 15.07 15.13
CA THR A 187 -44.27 15.86 14.14
C THR A 187 -45.23 14.99 13.35
N ALA A 188 -46.25 15.62 12.75
CA ALA A 188 -47.22 14.92 11.91
C ALA A 188 -47.56 15.74 10.67
N PHE A 189 -47.72 15.06 9.54
CA PHE A 189 -48.10 15.59 8.23
C PHE A 189 -49.34 14.86 7.75
N LYS A 190 -50.26 15.54 7.06
CA LYS A 190 -51.25 14.84 6.23
C LYS A 190 -50.51 14.18 5.07
N THR A 191 -50.94 12.97 4.76
CA THR A 191 -50.43 12.18 3.65
C THR A 191 -51.44 12.24 2.51
N ALA A 192 -50.99 12.62 1.31
CA ALA A 192 -51.80 12.62 0.11
C ALA A 192 -52.02 11.19 -0.42
N ALA A 193 -52.92 11.04 -1.40
CA ALA A 193 -53.27 9.73 -1.96
C ALA A 193 -52.07 9.03 -2.66
N ASP A 194 -51.09 9.79 -3.13
CA ASP A 194 -49.84 9.30 -3.73
C ASP A 194 -48.75 9.02 -2.68
N SER A 195 -49.09 9.03 -1.39
CA SER A 195 -48.17 8.88 -0.25
C SER A 195 -47.21 10.05 -0.01
N SER A 196 -47.34 11.17 -0.73
CA SER A 196 -46.53 12.37 -0.48
C SER A 196 -47.01 13.16 0.75
N PHE A 197 -46.12 13.94 1.36
CA PHE A 197 -46.46 14.80 2.50
C PHE A 197 -47.06 16.13 2.04
N ILE A 198 -48.18 16.52 2.63
CA ILE A 198 -48.72 17.87 2.48
C ILE A 198 -48.02 18.77 3.50
N ILE A 199 -46.92 19.39 3.07
CA ILE A 199 -45.97 20.10 3.95
C ILE A 199 -46.62 21.14 4.88
N ASP A 200 -47.56 21.95 4.38
CA ASP A 200 -48.21 23.02 5.15
C ASP A 200 -49.09 22.50 6.31
N THR A 201 -49.35 21.20 6.37
CA THR A 201 -50.11 20.58 7.47
C THR A 201 -49.23 20.12 8.63
N ARG A 202 -47.91 20.31 8.51
CA ARG A 202 -46.92 19.93 9.54
C ARG A 202 -47.30 20.53 10.89
N LYS A 203 -47.46 19.69 11.90
CA LYS A 203 -47.72 20.12 13.29
C LYS A 203 -46.85 19.35 14.28
N ASN A 204 -46.40 20.04 15.32
CA ASN A 204 -45.66 19.44 16.42
C ASN A 204 -46.65 18.84 17.44
N LEU A 205 -46.50 17.54 17.74
CA LEU A 205 -47.34 16.79 18.66
C LEU A 205 -46.64 16.49 19.99
N LEU A 206 -45.40 16.97 20.20
CA LEU A 206 -44.59 16.64 21.36
C LEU A 206 -45.28 16.95 22.69
N SER A 207 -45.98 18.09 22.78
CA SER A 207 -46.73 18.49 23.98
C SER A 207 -47.94 17.60 24.30
N ARG A 208 -48.36 16.75 23.36
CA ARG A 208 -49.47 15.79 23.54
C ARG A 208 -49.03 14.42 24.06
N VAL A 209 -47.73 14.17 24.14
CA VAL A 209 -47.20 12.92 24.69
C VAL A 209 -47.34 12.94 26.21
N LYS A 210 -47.99 11.92 26.77
CA LYS A 210 -48.15 11.73 28.22
C LYS A 210 -47.74 10.31 28.60
N ASN A 211 -46.91 10.16 29.63
CA ASN A 211 -46.44 8.85 30.13
C ASN A 211 -45.91 7.95 28.99
N GLY A 212 -45.12 8.51 28.06
CA GLY A 212 -44.56 7.77 26.93
C GLY A 212 -45.55 7.38 25.82
N ASN A 213 -46.78 7.90 25.83
CA ASN A 213 -47.81 7.56 24.84
C ASN A 213 -48.41 8.82 24.20
N LEU A 214 -48.70 8.75 22.91
CA LEU A 214 -49.49 9.74 22.16
C LEU A 214 -50.89 9.18 21.92
N SER A 215 -51.91 9.84 22.49
CA SER A 215 -53.30 9.60 22.09
C SER A 215 -53.67 10.52 20.91
N TYR A 216 -54.13 9.93 19.81
CA TYR A 216 -54.44 10.63 18.58
C TYR A 216 -55.84 10.31 18.06
N ASN A 217 -56.42 11.24 17.31
CA ASN A 217 -57.60 11.04 16.49
C ASN A 217 -57.45 11.90 15.23
N PHE A 218 -57.28 11.24 14.10
CA PHE A 218 -57.12 11.87 12.79
C PHE A 218 -58.37 11.71 11.90
N GLY A 219 -59.44 11.12 12.42
CA GLY A 219 -60.66 10.86 11.65
C GLY A 219 -60.37 10.03 10.40
N ASN A 220 -60.93 10.44 9.26
CA ASN A 220 -60.74 9.78 7.96
C ASN A 220 -59.46 10.25 7.23
N GLU A 221 -58.68 11.14 7.83
CA GLU A 221 -57.44 11.64 7.24
C GLU A 221 -56.28 10.69 7.55
N THR A 222 -55.41 10.49 6.56
CA THR A 222 -54.15 9.78 6.74
C THR A 222 -53.07 10.75 7.16
N TRP A 223 -52.37 10.44 8.24
CA TRP A 223 -51.28 11.24 8.76
C TRP A 223 -50.01 10.40 8.91
N THR A 224 -48.88 10.91 8.44
CA THR A 224 -47.56 10.36 8.78
C THR A 224 -47.03 11.08 10.01
N VAL A 225 -46.81 10.35 11.09
CA VAL A 225 -46.17 10.82 12.33
C VAL A 225 -44.70 10.44 12.28
N ILE A 226 -43.83 11.40 12.55
CA ILE A 226 -42.36 11.23 12.58
C ILE A 226 -41.88 11.49 14.00
N SER A 227 -41.21 10.51 14.59
CA SER A 227 -40.52 10.64 15.87
C SER A 227 -39.01 10.69 15.64
N VAL A 228 -38.34 11.65 16.28
CA VAL A 228 -36.88 11.70 16.38
C VAL A 228 -36.48 11.60 17.83
N TYR A 229 -35.60 10.66 18.14
CA TYR A 229 -35.10 10.37 19.48
C TYR A 229 -33.60 10.11 19.44
N SER A 230 -32.91 10.29 20.58
CA SER A 230 -31.47 10.01 20.66
C SER A 230 -31.20 8.65 21.30
N GLU A 231 -30.28 7.90 20.70
CA GLU A 231 -29.83 6.61 21.20
C GLU A 231 -28.31 6.63 21.42
N LYS A 232 -27.87 6.15 22.58
CA LYS A 232 -26.46 6.11 22.94
C LYS A 232 -25.82 4.86 22.36
N LEU A 233 -24.70 5.01 21.63
CA LEU A 233 -23.97 3.89 21.04
C LEU A 233 -22.76 3.56 21.90
N ILE A 234 -22.65 2.30 22.36
CA ILE A 234 -21.57 1.86 23.25
C ILE A 234 -20.91 0.59 22.71
N PRO A 235 -19.56 0.53 22.63
CA PRO A 235 -18.64 1.66 22.81
C PRO A 235 -18.63 2.61 21.60
N SER A 236 -18.47 3.90 21.81
CA SER A 236 -18.20 4.89 20.77
C SER A 236 -17.41 6.07 21.33
N TYR A 237 -17.02 7.02 20.48
CA TYR A 237 -16.25 8.18 20.89
C TYR A 237 -16.83 9.46 20.26
N ASP A 238 -17.41 10.33 21.05
CA ASP A 238 -18.06 11.56 20.61
C ASP A 238 -17.02 12.65 20.31
N PRO A 239 -16.81 13.03 19.04
CA PRO A 239 -15.87 14.08 18.69
C PRO A 239 -16.35 15.47 19.17
N MET A 240 -17.64 15.66 19.41
CA MET A 240 -18.21 16.94 19.88
C MET A 240 -18.04 17.13 21.39
N HIS A 241 -17.65 16.10 22.16
CA HIS A 241 -17.57 16.21 23.61
C HIS A 241 -16.35 17.06 24.04
N PRO A 242 -16.46 18.05 24.96
CA PRO A 242 -15.36 18.96 25.33
C PRO A 242 -14.07 18.33 25.87
N GLN A 243 -14.12 17.05 26.27
CA GLN A 243 -12.96 16.28 26.72
C GLN A 243 -12.36 15.38 25.63
N SER A 244 -12.98 15.28 24.45
CA SER A 244 -12.65 14.31 23.40
C SER A 244 -11.16 14.34 23.00
N GLY A 245 -10.70 15.41 22.33
CA GLY A 245 -9.30 15.55 21.93
C GLY A 245 -8.32 15.63 23.10
N LYS A 246 -8.75 16.15 24.27
CA LYS A 246 -7.90 16.19 25.48
C LYS A 246 -7.64 14.78 26.03
N ALA A 247 -8.68 13.94 26.06
CA ALA A 247 -8.57 12.56 26.49
C ALA A 247 -7.76 11.76 25.47
N TYR A 248 -8.03 11.90 24.17
CA TYR A 248 -7.22 11.28 23.13
C TYR A 248 -5.73 11.64 23.27
N ASN A 249 -5.41 12.93 23.42
CA ASN A 249 -4.05 13.38 23.68
C ASN A 249 -3.47 12.80 24.98
N HIS A 250 -4.26 12.70 26.06
CA HIS A 250 -3.76 12.20 27.35
C HIS A 250 -3.46 10.70 27.31
N TYR A 251 -4.38 9.90 26.78
CA TYR A 251 -4.33 8.43 26.82
C TYR A 251 -3.50 7.84 25.69
N PHE A 252 -3.28 8.58 24.60
CA PHE A 252 -2.42 8.17 23.51
C PHE A 252 -1.09 8.93 23.51
N PHE A 253 -1.03 10.14 22.95
CA PHE A 253 0.22 10.87 22.74
C PHE A 253 0.98 11.21 24.04
N GLY A 254 0.25 11.56 25.09
CA GLY A 254 0.80 11.94 26.40
C GLY A 254 1.56 10.81 27.10
N LYS A 255 1.35 9.54 26.69
CA LYS A 255 2.17 8.42 27.17
C LYS A 255 3.60 8.48 26.63
N PHE A 256 3.79 8.98 25.41
CA PHE A 256 5.12 9.15 24.80
C PHE A 256 5.90 10.28 25.47
N ASP A 257 5.26 11.43 25.73
CA ASP A 257 5.87 12.53 26.50
C ASP A 257 6.34 12.06 27.88
N LYS A 258 5.52 11.25 28.58
CA LYS A 258 5.87 10.68 29.88
C LYS A 258 7.01 9.65 29.80
N ALA A 259 7.09 8.90 28.71
CA ALA A 259 8.12 7.87 28.51
C ALA A 259 9.48 8.46 28.10
N LEU A 260 9.50 9.61 27.43
CA LEU A 260 10.69 10.27 26.88
C LEU A 260 10.88 11.69 27.46
N PRO A 261 11.22 11.86 28.76
CA PRO A 261 11.34 13.18 29.38
C PRO A 261 12.50 14.00 28.80
N ASP A 262 12.33 15.33 28.81
CA ASP A 262 13.14 16.51 28.38
C ASP A 262 14.58 16.35 27.84
N LYS A 263 15.33 15.31 28.21
CA LYS A 263 16.62 14.96 27.57
C LYS A 263 16.46 14.28 26.20
N ASN A 264 15.26 13.82 25.85
CA ASN A 264 14.94 13.11 24.60
C ASN A 264 13.87 13.83 23.74
N SER A 265 13.65 15.13 23.91
CA SER A 265 12.63 15.90 23.16
C SER A 265 12.76 15.83 21.63
N GLY A 266 13.97 15.55 21.12
CA GLY A 266 14.22 15.29 19.70
C GLY A 266 14.04 13.83 19.25
N ALA A 267 13.35 12.97 20.03
CA ALA A 267 13.14 11.54 19.70
C ALA A 267 11.85 11.30 18.92
N LEU A 268 10.98 12.30 18.85
CA LEU A 268 9.71 12.27 18.11
C LEU A 268 9.78 13.34 17.02
N ASN A 269 9.27 13.04 15.83
CA ASN A 269 9.17 14.02 14.73
C ASN A 269 7.86 13.89 13.95
N PHE A 270 7.33 12.66 13.83
CA PHE A 270 6.10 12.39 13.12
C PHE A 270 5.14 11.53 13.91
N PHE A 271 3.83 11.67 13.68
CA PHE A 271 2.80 10.71 14.06
C PHE A 271 1.86 10.54 12.87
N PHE A 272 1.08 9.47 12.87
CA PHE A 272 0.14 9.17 11.79
C PHE A 272 -1.15 8.62 12.34
N SER A 273 -2.27 9.05 11.77
CA SER A 273 -3.58 8.49 12.08
C SER A 273 -4.17 7.74 10.88
N ASP A 274 -4.40 6.46 11.09
CA ASP A 274 -4.76 5.50 10.06
C ASP A 274 -6.22 5.07 10.26
N GLU A 275 -7.06 5.35 9.26
CA GLU A 275 -8.48 5.02 9.21
C GLU A 275 -9.27 5.36 10.50
N LEU A 276 -9.06 6.58 11.01
CA LEU A 276 -9.72 7.08 12.23
C LEU A 276 -11.23 6.83 12.23
N ASN A 277 -11.71 6.11 13.25
CA ASN A 277 -13.10 5.73 13.35
C ASN A 277 -13.66 5.95 14.76
N PHE A 278 -14.63 6.86 14.88
CA PHE A 278 -15.32 7.20 16.13
C PHE A 278 -16.45 6.24 16.51
N ARG A 279 -16.80 5.29 15.62
CA ARG A 279 -18.01 4.46 15.65
C ARG A 279 -19.33 5.23 15.68
N VAL A 280 -19.29 6.55 15.49
CA VAL A 280 -20.46 7.41 15.35
C VAL A 280 -20.25 8.32 14.14
N GLY A 281 -21.33 8.68 13.47
CA GLY A 281 -21.31 9.51 12.27
C GLY A 281 -22.69 10.02 11.91
N GLY A 282 -22.75 11.01 11.01
CA GLY A 282 -24.00 11.63 10.59
C GLY A 282 -24.67 12.43 11.71
N ASN A 283 -25.89 12.05 12.09
CA ASN A 283 -26.74 12.83 13.00
C ASN A 283 -26.36 12.62 14.48
N LEU A 284 -25.21 13.14 14.91
CA LEU A 284 -24.76 13.09 16.31
C LEU A 284 -25.61 13.98 17.23
N TRP A 285 -25.82 13.58 18.49
CA TRP A 285 -26.58 14.37 19.45
C TRP A 285 -26.08 14.25 20.89
N ASN A 286 -26.02 15.37 21.59
CA ASN A 286 -25.93 15.42 23.04
C ASN A 286 -26.50 16.76 23.56
N LYS A 287 -26.69 16.90 24.88
CA LYS A 287 -27.23 18.14 25.48
C LYS A 287 -26.33 19.36 25.25
N TYR A 288 -25.02 19.14 25.13
CA TYR A 288 -24.04 20.19 24.87
C TYR A 288 -24.21 20.75 23.44
N PHE A 289 -24.37 19.88 22.43
CA PHE A 289 -24.70 20.23 21.06
C PHE A 289 -25.98 21.06 20.99
N ALA A 290 -27.08 20.63 21.62
CA ALA A 290 -28.34 21.38 21.59
C ALA A 290 -28.19 22.81 22.16
N THR A 291 -27.40 22.95 23.22
CA THR A 291 -27.11 24.24 23.86
C THR A 291 -26.27 25.14 22.95
N GLU A 292 -25.19 24.60 22.39
CA GLU A 292 -24.30 25.33 21.49
C GLU A 292 -24.97 25.66 20.16
N PHE A 293 -25.84 24.79 19.65
CA PHE A 293 -26.65 25.07 18.46
C PHE A 293 -27.49 26.34 18.68
N LYS A 294 -28.28 26.36 19.76
CA LYS A 294 -29.17 27.48 20.07
C LYS A 294 -28.40 28.79 20.21
N LYS A 295 -27.22 28.74 20.83
CA LYS A 295 -26.30 29.87 20.99
C LYS A 295 -25.74 30.37 19.66
N ARG A 296 -25.28 29.47 18.78
CA ARG A 296 -24.61 29.82 17.52
C ARG A 296 -25.57 30.23 16.41
N LYS A 297 -26.74 29.59 16.36
CA LYS A 297 -27.73 29.78 15.29
C LYS A 297 -28.89 30.70 15.67
N GLY A 298 -29.09 30.94 16.96
CA GLY A 298 -30.12 31.85 17.48
C GLY A 298 -31.54 31.27 17.53
N TYR A 299 -31.71 29.97 17.28
CA TYR A 299 -33.00 29.27 17.37
C TYR A 299 -32.84 27.85 17.91
N ASP A 300 -33.93 27.27 18.41
CA ASP A 300 -33.95 25.89 18.87
C ASP A 300 -34.14 24.92 17.69
N ILE A 301 -33.24 23.96 17.56
CA ILE A 301 -33.27 22.95 16.49
C ILE A 301 -34.25 21.82 16.78
N VAL A 302 -34.58 21.58 18.05
CA VAL A 302 -35.41 20.44 18.47
C VAL A 302 -36.75 20.39 17.72
N PRO A 303 -37.49 21.50 17.54
CA PRO A 303 -38.73 21.48 16.76
C PRO A 303 -38.58 21.14 15.28
N PHE A 304 -37.35 20.99 14.75
CA PHE A 304 -37.05 20.79 13.32
C PHE A 304 -36.22 19.53 13.04
N LEU A 305 -35.95 18.65 14.02
CA LEU A 305 -35.08 17.48 13.79
C LEU A 305 -35.63 16.48 12.78
N ASP A 306 -36.94 16.47 12.53
CA ASP A 306 -37.56 15.69 11.45
C ASP A 306 -37.01 16.09 10.06
N ALA A 307 -36.55 17.33 9.88
CA ALA A 307 -35.93 17.80 8.65
C ALA A 307 -34.64 17.07 8.25
N LEU A 308 -33.99 16.38 9.20
CA LEU A 308 -32.80 15.58 8.92
C LEU A 308 -33.15 14.28 8.17
N TYR A 309 -34.38 13.79 8.34
CA TYR A 309 -34.86 12.52 7.77
C TYR A 309 -35.83 12.71 6.62
N VAL A 310 -36.60 13.80 6.63
CA VAL A 310 -37.61 14.09 5.60
C VAL A 310 -37.55 15.53 5.11
N ASN A 311 -38.11 15.77 3.93
CA ASN A 311 -38.33 17.12 3.43
C ASN A 311 -39.53 17.76 4.14
N ILE A 312 -39.30 18.89 4.81
CA ILE A 312 -40.30 19.68 5.55
C ILE A 312 -40.57 21.03 4.86
N GLY A 313 -40.23 21.14 3.57
CA GLY A 313 -40.43 22.33 2.76
C GLY A 313 -39.18 23.17 2.59
N ALA A 314 -39.38 24.44 2.23
CA ALA A 314 -38.31 25.36 1.84
C ALA A 314 -37.20 25.51 2.90
N ILE A 315 -37.49 25.31 4.18
CA ILE A 315 -36.51 25.45 5.27
C ILE A 315 -35.54 24.25 5.38
N THR A 316 -35.85 23.08 4.80
CA THR A 316 -35.07 21.84 5.01
C THR A 316 -33.57 21.99 4.76
N PRO A 317 -33.10 22.56 3.63
CA PRO A 317 -31.67 22.70 3.38
C PRO A 317 -30.97 23.55 4.43
N LYS A 318 -31.63 24.62 4.91
CA LYS A 318 -31.10 25.46 6.00
C LYS A 318 -30.91 24.64 7.27
N ILE A 319 -31.91 23.85 7.67
CA ILE A 319 -31.84 23.05 8.89
C ILE A 319 -30.67 22.07 8.83
N LYS A 320 -30.52 21.33 7.72
CA LYS A 320 -29.43 20.37 7.54
C LYS A 320 -28.05 21.04 7.53
N LEU A 321 -27.89 22.15 6.80
CA LEU A 321 -26.64 22.89 6.73
C LEU A 321 -26.23 23.52 8.07
N ASP A 322 -27.19 24.06 8.83
CA ASP A 322 -26.92 24.63 10.17
C ASP A 322 -26.60 23.54 11.19
N TYR A 323 -27.31 22.41 11.13
CA TYR A 323 -27.09 21.26 12.00
C TYR A 323 -25.66 20.72 11.80
N ASN A 324 -25.29 20.44 10.55
CA ASN A 324 -23.96 19.96 10.23
C ASN A 324 -22.87 20.96 10.59
N ASP A 325 -23.07 22.26 10.34
CA ASP A 325 -22.09 23.29 10.68
C ASP A 325 -21.77 23.34 12.19
N VAL A 326 -22.77 23.12 13.05
CA VAL A 326 -22.55 23.05 14.50
C VAL A 326 -21.88 21.73 14.90
N ILE A 327 -22.27 20.59 14.30
CA ILE A 327 -21.59 19.31 14.56
C ILE A 327 -20.11 19.41 14.21
N VAL A 328 -19.80 19.81 12.98
CA VAL A 328 -18.42 19.92 12.49
C VAL A 328 -17.66 20.95 13.32
N GLY A 329 -18.26 22.11 13.61
CA GLY A 329 -17.62 23.13 14.45
C GLY A 329 -17.25 22.63 15.85
N LEU A 330 -18.13 21.87 16.51
CA LEU A 330 -17.82 21.27 17.80
C LEU A 330 -16.78 20.17 17.70
N SER A 331 -16.84 19.31 16.68
CA SER A 331 -15.83 18.27 16.44
C SER A 331 -14.44 18.88 16.19
N GLU A 332 -14.36 19.98 15.44
CA GLU A 332 -13.12 20.73 15.25
C GLU A 332 -12.59 21.29 16.58
N GLU A 333 -13.44 21.97 17.35
CA GLU A 333 -13.06 22.61 18.61
C GLU A 333 -12.63 21.61 19.68
N ASN A 334 -13.30 20.46 19.74
CA ASN A 334 -13.18 19.55 20.86
C ASN A 334 -12.32 18.32 20.57
N PHE A 335 -12.15 17.93 19.31
CA PHE A 335 -11.26 16.83 18.92
C PHE A 335 -10.09 17.30 18.04
N PHE A 336 -10.35 17.76 16.82
CA PHE A 336 -9.30 17.96 15.81
C PHE A 336 -8.31 19.09 16.16
N LYS A 337 -8.78 20.26 16.62
CA LYS A 337 -7.89 21.37 17.02
C LYS A 337 -7.01 21.02 18.24
N PRO A 338 -7.52 20.38 19.31
CA PRO A 338 -6.66 19.90 20.39
C PRO A 338 -5.56 18.94 19.94
N VAL A 339 -5.88 18.00 19.03
CA VAL A 339 -4.89 17.06 18.47
C VAL A 339 -3.86 17.81 17.62
N TYR A 340 -4.31 18.68 16.72
CA TYR A 340 -3.44 19.55 15.93
C TYR A 340 -2.49 20.35 16.80
N LYS A 341 -3.02 21.02 17.84
CA LYS A 341 -2.24 21.91 18.71
C LYS A 341 -1.20 21.16 19.51
N TRP A 342 -1.50 19.95 19.97
CA TRP A 342 -0.53 19.12 20.70
C TRP A 342 0.74 18.87 19.86
N HIS A 343 0.58 18.56 18.57
CA HIS A 343 1.69 18.37 17.63
C HIS A 343 2.34 19.69 17.21
N GLN A 344 1.53 20.71 16.89
CA GLN A 344 2.01 22.01 16.44
C GLN A 344 2.91 22.71 17.48
N ASP A 345 2.51 22.66 18.76
CA ASP A 345 3.27 23.26 19.86
C ASP A 345 4.61 22.54 20.11
N ARG A 346 4.80 21.34 19.56
CA ARG A 346 6.01 20.51 19.67
C ARG A 346 6.83 20.46 18.38
N GLY A 347 6.38 21.13 17.31
CA GLY A 347 7.04 21.09 15.99
C GLY A 347 6.94 19.73 15.28
N LEU A 348 5.98 18.89 15.66
CA LEU A 348 5.76 17.56 15.06
C LEU A 348 4.88 17.66 13.82
N ILE A 349 4.98 16.66 12.93
CA ILE A 349 4.05 16.49 11.81
C ILE A 349 3.12 15.31 12.11
N PHE A 350 1.82 15.58 12.26
CA PHE A 350 0.78 14.56 12.30
C PHE A 350 0.17 14.39 10.91
N GLY A 351 0.34 13.20 10.34
CA GLY A 351 -0.24 12.80 9.06
C GLY A 351 -1.51 11.96 9.21
N CYS A 352 -2.20 11.72 8.11
CA CYS A 352 -3.37 10.84 8.10
C CYS A 352 -3.60 10.12 6.76
N ASP A 353 -4.27 8.96 6.84
CA ASP A 353 -5.05 8.32 5.77
C ASP A 353 -6.41 7.92 6.34
N HIS A 354 -7.41 8.79 6.23
CA HIS A 354 -8.77 8.50 6.74
C HIS A 354 -9.63 7.89 5.64
N GLY A 355 -10.57 7.02 6.02
CA GLY A 355 -11.21 6.05 5.13
C GLY A 355 -11.82 6.65 3.85
N GLY A 356 -12.41 7.84 3.94
CA GLY A 356 -13.01 8.55 2.81
C GLY A 356 -12.00 9.13 1.83
N ARG A 357 -10.74 9.37 2.22
CA ARG A 357 -9.61 9.79 1.37
C ARG A 357 -9.92 11.01 0.50
N GLY A 358 -10.75 11.91 1.01
CA GLY A 358 -11.23 13.08 0.30
C GLY A 358 -12.28 12.81 -0.77
N ARG A 359 -12.68 11.55 -1.00
CA ARG A 359 -13.79 11.19 -1.89
C ARG A 359 -15.13 11.17 -1.19
N ASP A 360 -15.19 10.69 0.05
CA ASP A 360 -16.35 10.92 0.91
C ASP A 360 -16.27 12.34 1.48
N VAL A 361 -16.85 13.30 0.74
CA VAL A 361 -16.78 14.73 1.07
C VAL A 361 -17.43 15.07 2.42
N ALA A 362 -18.34 14.23 2.91
CA ALA A 362 -19.08 14.42 4.15
C ALA A 362 -18.58 13.53 5.29
N GLU A 363 -17.45 12.82 5.12
CA GLU A 363 -16.79 12.12 6.22
C GLU A 363 -16.49 13.11 7.36
N PHE A 364 -16.81 12.71 8.59
CA PHE A 364 -16.82 13.59 9.78
C PHE A 364 -17.73 14.85 9.67
N GLY A 365 -18.68 14.85 8.74
CA GLY A 365 -19.59 15.95 8.41
C GLY A 365 -19.05 16.93 7.35
N ASP A 366 -17.72 17.03 7.22
CA ASP A 366 -17.01 17.82 6.21
C ASP A 366 -15.53 17.39 6.22
N TYR A 367 -15.11 16.61 5.23
CA TYR A 367 -13.75 16.06 5.19
C TYR A 367 -12.71 17.18 5.10
N PHE A 368 -12.91 18.13 4.18
CA PHE A 368 -11.95 19.21 3.92
C PHE A 368 -11.72 20.05 5.18
N ARG A 369 -12.82 20.39 5.87
CA ARG A 369 -12.79 21.23 7.06
C ARG A 369 -12.21 20.52 8.29
N THR A 370 -12.37 19.22 8.42
CA THR A 370 -11.79 18.45 9.53
C THR A 370 -10.32 18.12 9.29
N GLN A 371 -9.97 17.68 8.06
CA GLN A 371 -8.62 17.25 7.72
C GLN A 371 -7.60 18.39 7.61
N ARG A 372 -8.07 19.64 7.50
CA ARG A 372 -7.19 20.80 7.67
C ARG A 372 -6.49 20.83 9.01
N TRP A 373 -6.91 20.07 10.03
CA TRP A 373 -6.23 20.04 11.34
C TRP A 373 -5.11 19.00 11.42
N ASN A 374 -4.66 18.46 10.30
CA ASN A 374 -3.43 17.67 10.22
C ASN A 374 -2.28 18.55 9.70
N GLN A 375 -1.06 18.35 10.21
CA GLN A 375 0.13 18.98 9.63
C GLN A 375 0.51 18.35 8.29
N GLY A 376 0.19 17.07 8.10
CA GLY A 376 0.38 16.34 6.85
C GLY A 376 -0.90 15.69 6.37
N PRO A 377 -1.94 16.43 5.91
CA PRO A 377 -3.09 15.80 5.27
C PRO A 377 -2.59 14.86 4.16
N GLY A 378 -3.22 13.69 4.04
CA GLY A 378 -2.70 12.64 3.17
C GLY A 378 -3.74 11.59 2.83
N SER A 379 -3.28 10.58 2.10
CA SER A 379 -4.01 9.34 1.89
C SER A 379 -3.11 8.23 1.33
N ASP A 380 -3.65 7.02 1.27
CA ASP A 380 -3.01 5.88 0.62
C ASP A 380 -3.05 5.93 -0.92
N GLN A 381 -2.06 5.26 -1.51
CA GLN A 381 -2.02 4.83 -2.90
C GLN A 381 -1.67 3.33 -2.93
N PRO A 382 -2.64 2.43 -2.78
CA PRO A 382 -2.38 0.99 -2.83
C PRO A 382 -1.93 0.56 -4.22
N ARG A 383 -1.20 -0.56 -4.32
CA ARG A 383 -0.89 -1.22 -5.61
C ARG A 383 -0.30 -0.28 -6.67
N LEU A 384 0.63 0.58 -6.27
CA LEU A 384 1.29 1.56 -7.15
C LEU A 384 0.32 2.57 -7.80
N SER A 385 -0.84 2.79 -7.18
CA SER A 385 -1.87 3.73 -7.65
C SER A 385 -1.37 5.17 -7.76
N LYS A 386 -2.02 5.94 -8.65
CA LYS A 386 -1.73 7.35 -8.97
C LYS A 386 -3.03 8.14 -9.01
N ASP A 387 -3.88 7.93 -8.01
CA ASP A 387 -5.20 8.54 -7.96
C ASP A 387 -5.08 10.05 -7.72
N ILE A 388 -5.37 10.83 -8.76
CA ILE A 388 -5.14 12.28 -8.72
C ILE A 388 -6.16 12.99 -7.84
N ILE A 389 -7.37 12.45 -7.63
CA ILE A 389 -8.38 13.14 -6.82
C ILE A 389 -7.97 13.08 -5.35
N LYS A 390 -7.52 11.91 -4.88
CA LYS A 390 -6.94 11.77 -3.53
C LYS A 390 -5.80 12.77 -3.31
N ALA A 391 -4.84 12.77 -4.23
CA ALA A 391 -3.66 13.64 -4.17
C ALA A 391 -4.06 15.12 -4.13
N LYS A 392 -4.95 15.55 -5.04
CA LYS A 392 -5.37 16.95 -5.15
C LYS A 392 -6.23 17.39 -3.98
N VAL A 393 -7.07 16.55 -3.38
CA VAL A 393 -7.79 16.93 -2.14
C VAL A 393 -6.80 17.18 -1.00
N ALA A 394 -5.89 16.24 -0.74
CA ALA A 394 -4.89 16.39 0.33
C ALA A 394 -3.97 17.61 0.11
N ALA A 395 -3.47 17.79 -1.12
CA ALA A 395 -2.61 18.92 -1.46
C ALA A 395 -3.34 20.26 -1.36
N SER A 396 -4.59 20.34 -1.83
CA SER A 396 -5.37 21.58 -1.75
C SER A 396 -5.63 22.01 -0.30
N ILE A 397 -5.89 21.05 0.60
CA ILE A 397 -5.99 21.33 2.05
C ILE A 397 -4.67 21.92 2.55
N ALA A 398 -3.53 21.33 2.15
CA ALA A 398 -2.23 21.83 2.58
C ALA A 398 -1.92 23.24 2.04
N HIS A 399 -2.23 23.51 0.78
CA HIS A 399 -2.06 24.82 0.15
C HIS A 399 -2.92 25.89 0.86
N LEU A 400 -4.23 25.65 0.95
CA LEU A 400 -5.19 26.63 1.45
C LEU A 400 -5.08 26.91 2.95
N TYR A 401 -4.51 25.98 3.72
CA TYR A 401 -4.33 26.10 5.18
C TYR A 401 -2.86 26.13 5.63
N ASN A 402 -1.93 26.35 4.70
CA ASN A 402 -0.49 26.45 4.95
C ASN A 402 0.09 25.25 5.73
N ARG A 403 -0.42 24.03 5.48
CA ARG A 403 0.12 22.83 6.12
C ARG A 403 1.51 22.51 5.58
N PRO A 404 2.42 22.01 6.43
CA PRO A 404 3.82 21.86 6.03
C PRO A 404 4.02 20.80 4.95
N ARG A 405 3.28 19.68 4.99
CA ARG A 405 3.52 18.53 4.11
C ARG A 405 2.22 17.92 3.61
N VAL A 406 2.33 17.06 2.60
CA VAL A 406 1.24 16.22 2.07
C VAL A 406 1.71 14.78 2.11
N TRP A 407 1.04 13.96 2.93
CA TRP A 407 1.50 12.62 3.28
C TRP A 407 1.02 11.58 2.27
N LEU A 408 1.95 10.79 1.74
CA LEU A 408 1.69 9.66 0.85
C LEU A 408 2.01 8.37 1.59
N GLU A 409 0.98 7.59 1.89
CA GLU A 409 1.17 6.18 2.20
C GLU A 409 1.19 5.38 0.89
N GLY A 410 2.31 4.75 0.57
CA GLY A 410 2.45 3.93 -0.63
C GLY A 410 3.36 2.73 -0.36
N PHE A 411 3.32 1.62 -1.07
CA PHE A 411 2.30 1.18 -2.01
C PHE A 411 1.90 -0.21 -1.55
N HIS A 412 1.13 -0.28 -0.46
CA HIS A 412 0.75 -1.56 0.12
C HIS A 412 0.05 -2.45 -0.91
N SER A 413 0.11 -3.76 -0.70
CA SER A 413 -0.51 -4.76 -1.58
C SER A 413 0.02 -4.77 -3.03
N SER A 414 1.12 -4.08 -3.38
CA SER A 414 1.73 -4.15 -4.72
C SER A 414 2.48 -5.47 -4.98
N GLY A 415 2.72 -6.26 -3.93
CA GLY A 415 3.34 -7.58 -4.01
C GLY A 415 4.87 -7.60 -4.09
N TRP A 416 5.44 -8.78 -3.86
CA TRP A 416 6.88 -9.03 -3.73
C TRP A 416 7.68 -8.86 -5.02
N GLY A 417 7.00 -8.78 -6.17
CA GLY A 417 7.58 -8.46 -7.48
C GLY A 417 7.75 -6.97 -7.77
N THR A 418 7.43 -6.09 -6.82
CA THR A 418 7.58 -4.63 -7.02
C THR A 418 9.04 -4.25 -7.24
N SER A 419 9.39 -3.76 -8.43
CA SER A 419 10.73 -3.31 -8.78
C SER A 419 10.99 -1.86 -8.34
N SER A 420 12.26 -1.44 -8.30
CA SER A 420 12.57 -0.03 -8.05
C SER A 420 12.14 0.90 -9.20
N ALA A 421 11.98 0.38 -10.42
CA ALA A 421 11.43 1.13 -11.54
C ALA A 421 9.94 1.42 -11.33
N ASP A 422 9.18 0.44 -10.84
CA ASP A 422 7.77 0.59 -10.47
C ASP A 422 7.59 1.61 -9.35
N LEU A 423 8.42 1.52 -8.30
CA LEU A 423 8.43 2.50 -7.21
C LEU A 423 8.73 3.90 -7.72
N THR A 424 9.75 4.06 -8.55
CA THR A 424 10.14 5.37 -9.10
C THR A 424 9.01 5.99 -9.91
N ASP A 425 8.36 5.22 -10.78
CA ASP A 425 7.23 5.67 -11.60
C ASP A 425 6.03 6.09 -10.75
N ALA A 426 5.68 5.30 -9.72
CA ALA A 426 4.60 5.64 -8.80
C ALA A 426 4.92 6.87 -7.94
N ILE A 427 6.16 7.00 -7.43
CA ILE A 427 6.61 8.14 -6.64
C ILE A 427 6.58 9.41 -7.48
N PHE A 428 7.16 9.40 -8.69
CA PHE A 428 7.25 10.58 -9.54
C PHE A 428 5.87 11.13 -9.91
N ALA A 429 4.95 10.26 -10.31
CA ALA A 429 3.58 10.66 -10.60
C ALA A 429 2.87 11.26 -9.38
N ASN A 430 2.95 10.60 -8.22
CA ASN A 430 2.28 11.07 -7.00
C ASN A 430 2.89 12.37 -6.44
N TYR A 431 4.21 12.54 -6.53
CA TYR A 431 4.87 13.75 -6.06
C TYR A 431 4.48 14.96 -6.90
N VAL A 432 4.45 14.81 -8.22
CA VAL A 432 3.98 15.87 -9.13
C VAL A 432 2.47 16.09 -8.97
N ALA A 433 1.69 15.08 -8.56
CA ALA A 433 0.27 15.25 -8.25
C ALA A 433 -0.01 16.03 -6.95
N GLY A 434 0.97 16.23 -6.07
CA GLY A 434 0.79 17.02 -4.84
C GLY A 434 1.43 16.46 -3.58
N TYR A 435 1.80 15.17 -3.57
CA TYR A 435 2.47 14.58 -2.41
C TYR A 435 3.90 15.06 -2.26
N ASN A 436 4.39 15.16 -1.02
CA ASN A 436 5.78 15.54 -0.79
C ASN A 436 6.37 14.96 0.50
N LEU A 437 5.75 13.92 1.08
CA LEU A 437 6.27 13.14 2.19
C LEU A 437 5.84 11.69 1.97
N LEU A 438 6.80 10.77 1.83
CA LEU A 438 6.55 9.36 1.53
C LEU A 438 6.66 8.51 2.78
N SER A 439 5.73 7.55 2.91
CA SER A 439 5.81 6.41 3.81
C SER A 439 5.68 5.13 3.00
N PHE A 440 6.71 4.27 3.05
CA PHE A 440 6.62 2.94 2.50
C PHE A 440 5.84 2.00 3.44
N HIS A 441 4.67 1.55 2.99
CA HIS A 441 3.95 0.41 3.54
C HIS A 441 4.48 -0.89 2.89
N GLY A 442 5.26 -1.74 3.56
CA GLY A 442 5.76 -1.61 4.94
C GLY A 442 7.25 -1.95 5.13
N LEU A 443 7.73 -1.75 6.36
CA LEU A 443 8.96 -2.32 6.91
C LEU A 443 8.55 -3.37 7.95
N TYR A 444 8.91 -4.63 7.76
CA TYR A 444 8.51 -5.70 8.69
C TYR A 444 9.60 -6.04 9.71
N TYR A 445 9.23 -6.29 10.96
CA TYR A 445 10.17 -6.87 11.93
C TYR A 445 10.57 -8.28 11.49
N SER A 446 9.60 -9.15 11.21
CA SER A 446 9.81 -10.51 10.71
C SER A 446 8.88 -10.86 9.55
N THR A 447 9.37 -11.64 8.59
CA THR A 447 8.55 -12.33 7.57
C THR A 447 8.49 -13.84 7.80
N GLN A 448 9.12 -14.36 8.86
CA GLN A 448 9.06 -15.74 9.34
C GLN A 448 8.97 -16.80 8.22
N GLY A 449 10.12 -17.16 7.64
CA GLY A 449 10.23 -18.13 6.54
C GLY A 449 9.56 -17.69 5.24
N GLY A 450 9.20 -16.42 5.11
CA GLY A 450 8.36 -15.88 4.04
C GLY A 450 6.86 -16.00 4.30
N TRP A 451 6.43 -16.56 5.43
CA TRP A 451 5.02 -16.86 5.72
C TRP A 451 4.31 -15.83 6.59
N TRP A 452 5.01 -14.83 7.10
CA TRP A 452 4.36 -13.68 7.73
C TRP A 452 4.30 -12.52 6.75
N GLU A 453 3.08 -12.04 6.51
CA GLU A 453 2.78 -10.97 5.57
C GLU A 453 1.69 -10.07 6.15
N TRP A 454 1.77 -8.78 5.81
CA TRP A 454 0.76 -7.78 6.11
C TRP A 454 0.67 -6.76 4.98
N ALA A 455 -0.19 -7.02 3.99
CA ALA A 455 -0.31 -6.23 2.76
C ALA A 455 1.07 -5.92 2.10
N PRO A 456 1.84 -6.96 1.71
CA PRO A 456 3.19 -6.85 1.15
C PRO A 456 3.25 -5.95 -0.09
N PRO A 457 4.41 -5.33 -0.39
CA PRO A 457 5.76 -5.79 -0.03
C PRO A 457 6.41 -5.13 1.20
N CYS A 458 7.62 -5.63 1.52
CA CYS A 458 8.60 -4.92 2.33
C CYS A 458 9.65 -4.23 1.43
N ASN A 459 9.43 -2.96 1.05
CA ASN A 459 10.29 -2.21 0.11
C ASN A 459 11.65 -1.77 0.69
N HIS A 460 12.14 -2.46 1.71
CA HIS A 460 13.36 -2.15 2.46
C HIS A 460 14.40 -3.26 2.30
N SER A 461 15.19 -3.56 3.33
CA SER A 461 16.30 -4.52 3.31
C SER A 461 15.96 -5.96 2.93
N ARG A 462 14.68 -6.32 2.80
CA ARG A 462 14.25 -7.62 2.25
C ARG A 462 14.27 -7.67 0.73
N MET A 463 14.24 -6.53 0.07
CA MET A 463 14.35 -6.47 -1.39
C MET A 463 15.81 -6.54 -1.81
N PRO A 464 16.19 -7.39 -2.78
CA PRO A 464 17.57 -7.47 -3.26
C PRO A 464 18.13 -6.12 -3.73
N TYR A 465 17.31 -5.33 -4.44
CA TYR A 465 17.69 -3.99 -4.91
C TYR A 465 17.96 -2.97 -3.79
N TRP A 466 17.65 -3.26 -2.52
CA TRP A 466 17.98 -2.38 -1.39
C TRP A 466 19.49 -2.10 -1.28
N GLN A 467 20.31 -3.03 -1.76
CA GLN A 467 21.77 -2.87 -1.84
C GLN A 467 22.20 -1.67 -2.69
N GLN A 468 21.35 -1.23 -3.63
CA GLN A 468 21.60 -0.14 -4.58
C GLN A 468 20.60 1.03 -4.45
N ILE A 469 19.76 1.07 -3.41
CA ILE A 469 18.62 2.02 -3.31
C ILE A 469 19.02 3.49 -3.09
N ASP A 470 20.25 3.77 -2.65
CA ASP A 470 20.67 5.10 -2.16
C ASP A 470 20.31 6.27 -3.08
N PRO A 471 20.56 6.21 -4.41
CA PRO A 471 20.18 7.30 -5.30
C PRO A 471 18.68 7.60 -5.33
N LEU A 472 17.81 6.58 -5.15
CA LEU A 472 16.37 6.81 -5.09
C LEU A 472 15.97 7.48 -3.78
N MET A 473 16.59 7.11 -2.65
CA MET A 473 16.32 7.75 -1.36
C MET A 473 16.81 9.21 -1.33
N ASP A 474 17.96 9.50 -1.95
CA ASP A 474 18.43 10.87 -2.13
C ASP A 474 17.50 11.66 -3.05
N CYS A 475 17.03 11.04 -4.15
CA CYS A 475 16.03 11.62 -5.04
C CYS A 475 14.75 11.99 -4.31
N ILE A 476 14.21 11.07 -3.49
CA ILE A 476 13.02 11.30 -2.65
C ILE A 476 13.23 12.48 -1.70
N GLN A 477 14.40 12.59 -1.07
CA GLN A 477 14.72 13.72 -0.17
C GLN A 477 14.73 15.06 -0.91
N ARG A 478 15.37 15.12 -2.09
CA ARG A 478 15.43 16.34 -2.90
C ARG A 478 14.05 16.76 -3.41
N LEU A 479 13.24 15.80 -3.86
CA LEU A 479 11.88 16.05 -4.31
C LEU A 479 10.96 16.49 -3.17
N SER A 480 11.02 15.81 -2.03
CA SER A 480 10.26 16.18 -0.83
C SER A 480 10.60 17.59 -0.34
N TYR A 481 11.87 17.96 -0.36
CA TYR A 481 12.33 19.31 -0.05
C TYR A 481 11.78 20.31 -1.07
N LEU A 482 12.12 20.14 -2.34
CA LEU A 482 11.80 21.12 -3.40
C LEU A 482 10.29 21.34 -3.55
N LEU A 483 9.51 20.27 -3.60
CA LEU A 483 8.07 20.32 -3.88
C LEU A 483 7.21 20.74 -2.68
N SER A 484 7.83 21.00 -1.52
CA SER A 484 7.15 21.60 -0.36
C SER A 484 7.47 23.08 -0.15
N GLN A 485 8.61 23.59 -0.67
CA GLN A 485 9.02 24.99 -0.46
C GLN A 485 8.11 25.99 -1.17
N GLY A 486 8.11 27.25 -0.73
CA GLY A 486 7.36 28.32 -1.38
C GLY A 486 5.86 28.05 -1.46
N TYR A 487 5.23 28.57 -2.51
CA TYR A 487 3.80 28.42 -2.76
C TYR A 487 3.54 27.64 -4.03
N HIS A 488 2.48 26.85 -4.03
CA HIS A 488 1.95 26.28 -5.26
C HIS A 488 1.29 27.39 -6.08
N ASN A 489 1.16 27.19 -7.39
CA ASN A 489 0.63 28.21 -8.28
C ASN A 489 -0.10 27.61 -9.50
N CYS A 490 -1.39 27.36 -9.36
CA CYS A 490 -2.26 26.91 -10.46
C CYS A 490 -3.35 27.93 -10.78
N ASP A 491 -3.91 27.90 -11.99
CA ASP A 491 -4.87 28.91 -12.43
C ASP A 491 -6.33 28.63 -12.01
N VAL A 492 -6.64 27.40 -11.61
CA VAL A 492 -8.00 26.88 -11.52
C VAL A 492 -8.30 26.40 -10.10
N ALA A 493 -9.41 26.86 -9.53
CA ALA A 493 -10.00 26.31 -8.32
C ALA A 493 -11.34 25.63 -8.63
N ILE A 494 -11.58 24.44 -8.08
CA ILE A 494 -12.86 23.72 -8.15
C ILE A 494 -13.50 23.76 -6.76
N LEU A 495 -14.73 24.27 -6.65
CA LEU A 495 -15.44 24.30 -5.38
C LEU A 495 -15.70 22.85 -4.88
N TYR A 496 -15.20 22.52 -3.69
CA TYR A 496 -15.36 21.20 -3.09
C TYR A 496 -16.83 20.97 -2.67
N PRO A 497 -17.50 19.90 -3.11
CA PRO A 497 -18.97 19.84 -3.16
C PRO A 497 -19.63 19.29 -1.87
N THR A 498 -19.26 19.81 -0.70
CA THR A 498 -19.82 19.32 0.58
C THR A 498 -21.28 19.73 0.79
N GLU A 499 -21.65 20.98 0.48
CA GLU A 499 -22.99 21.51 0.80
C GLU A 499 -24.16 20.74 0.18
N PRO A 500 -24.14 20.35 -1.11
CA PRO A 500 -25.23 19.57 -1.72
C PRO A 500 -25.42 18.19 -1.07
N VAL A 501 -24.33 17.55 -0.64
CA VAL A 501 -24.38 16.27 0.08
C VAL A 501 -25.05 16.46 1.43
N VAL A 502 -24.59 17.41 2.22
CA VAL A 502 -25.15 17.71 3.55
C VAL A 502 -26.61 18.15 3.46
N ALA A 503 -26.97 18.97 2.48
CA ALA A 503 -28.34 19.42 2.26
C ALA A 503 -29.27 18.30 1.74
N GLY A 504 -28.72 17.21 1.20
CA GLY A 504 -29.48 16.17 0.51
C GLY A 504 -30.11 16.68 -0.79
N MET A 505 -29.37 17.47 -1.56
CA MET A 505 -29.81 18.09 -2.82
C MET A 505 -28.85 17.70 -3.95
N ASP A 506 -29.03 16.50 -4.51
CA ASP A 506 -28.21 15.95 -5.61
C ASP A 506 -26.69 15.89 -5.29
N GLY A 507 -26.37 15.54 -4.05
CA GLY A 507 -24.99 15.43 -3.56
C GLY A 507 -24.07 14.55 -4.40
N GLU A 508 -24.51 13.33 -4.72
CA GLU A 508 -23.74 12.39 -5.55
C GLU A 508 -23.41 12.96 -6.94
N LYS A 509 -24.38 13.66 -7.56
CA LYS A 509 -24.18 14.33 -8.85
C LYS A 509 -23.13 15.43 -8.73
N SER A 510 -23.18 16.24 -7.67
CA SER A 510 -22.19 17.31 -7.45
C SER A 510 -20.77 16.76 -7.23
N VAL A 511 -20.63 15.74 -6.38
CA VAL A 511 -19.36 15.04 -6.13
C VAL A 511 -18.78 14.47 -7.42
N LYS A 512 -19.59 13.74 -8.19
CA LYS A 512 -19.20 13.18 -9.47
C LYS A 512 -18.69 14.25 -10.43
N ILE A 513 -19.45 15.34 -10.61
CA ILE A 513 -19.08 16.43 -11.54
C ILE A 513 -17.78 17.10 -11.10
N ALA A 514 -17.60 17.38 -9.81
CA ALA A 514 -16.39 18.01 -9.30
C ALA A 514 -15.14 17.16 -9.59
N PHE A 515 -15.21 15.86 -9.30
CA PHE A 515 -14.07 14.96 -9.46
C PHE A 515 -13.80 14.62 -10.93
N GLU A 516 -14.84 14.38 -11.74
CA GLU A 516 -14.67 14.21 -13.18
C GLU A 516 -14.06 15.47 -13.82
N THR A 517 -14.42 16.67 -13.35
CA THR A 517 -13.82 17.91 -13.83
C THR A 517 -12.32 17.98 -13.52
N GLY A 518 -11.92 17.62 -12.30
CA GLY A 518 -10.51 17.52 -11.92
C GLY A 518 -9.74 16.56 -12.82
N GLU A 519 -10.28 15.37 -13.07
CA GLU A 519 -9.70 14.38 -14.00
C GLU A 519 -9.56 14.95 -15.43
N GLN A 520 -10.60 15.60 -15.97
CA GLN A 520 -10.57 16.16 -17.32
C GLN A 520 -9.53 17.27 -17.47
N LEU A 521 -9.40 18.17 -16.47
CA LEU A 521 -8.40 19.22 -16.47
C LEU A 521 -6.98 18.66 -16.40
N TYR A 522 -6.74 17.74 -15.47
CA TYR A 522 -5.41 17.18 -15.25
C TYR A 522 -4.93 16.36 -16.47
N ASN A 523 -5.82 15.62 -17.13
CA ASN A 523 -5.53 14.93 -18.40
C ASN A 523 -5.11 15.88 -19.54
N LYS A 524 -5.38 17.18 -19.43
CA LYS A 524 -4.95 18.23 -20.37
C LYS A 524 -3.74 19.03 -19.88
N GLY A 525 -3.13 18.62 -18.77
CA GLY A 525 -2.00 19.33 -18.14
C GLY A 525 -2.41 20.63 -17.46
N ILE A 526 -3.69 20.77 -17.08
CA ILE A 526 -4.21 21.92 -16.35
C ILE A 526 -4.27 21.53 -14.88
N ASP A 527 -3.32 22.03 -14.09
CA ASP A 527 -3.29 21.87 -12.65
C ASP A 527 -4.41 22.70 -12.00
N PHE A 528 -4.90 22.26 -10.83
CA PHE A 528 -6.03 22.88 -10.13
C PHE A 528 -5.92 22.68 -8.62
N ASP A 529 -6.70 23.39 -7.81
CA ASP A 529 -6.95 23.00 -6.42
C ASP A 529 -8.45 22.83 -6.18
N PHE A 530 -8.83 21.97 -5.24
CA PHE A 530 -10.15 22.00 -4.62
C PHE A 530 -10.20 23.12 -3.58
N ILE A 531 -11.18 24.01 -3.66
CA ILE A 531 -11.37 25.09 -2.69
C ILE A 531 -12.63 24.84 -1.87
N ASP A 532 -12.53 24.87 -0.54
CA ASP A 532 -13.69 24.79 0.34
C ASP A 532 -14.35 26.16 0.54
N PHE A 533 -15.58 26.16 1.08
CA PHE A 533 -16.37 27.37 1.23
C PHE A 533 -15.69 28.42 2.13
N GLU A 534 -14.92 28.03 3.15
CA GLU A 534 -14.23 28.99 4.02
C GLU A 534 -13.03 29.62 3.32
N SER A 535 -12.30 28.85 2.50
CA SER A 535 -11.18 29.36 1.70
C SER A 535 -11.66 30.32 0.63
N LEU A 536 -12.76 29.97 -0.05
CA LEU A 536 -13.41 30.87 -0.99
C LEU A 536 -13.87 32.14 -0.28
N ALA A 537 -14.63 32.03 0.83
CA ALA A 537 -15.15 33.19 1.54
C ALA A 537 -14.07 34.18 2.00
N ARG A 538 -12.92 33.70 2.48
CA ARG A 538 -11.82 34.54 2.97
C ARG A 538 -10.86 35.03 1.89
N SER A 539 -11.01 34.57 0.65
CA SER A 539 -10.15 35.00 -0.46
C SER A 539 -10.32 36.49 -0.77
N GLU A 540 -9.24 37.14 -1.19
CA GLU A 540 -9.25 38.51 -1.70
C GLU A 540 -9.35 38.50 -3.23
N VAL A 541 -10.28 39.27 -3.81
CA VAL A 541 -10.35 39.46 -5.25
C VAL A 541 -9.42 40.60 -5.64
N LYS A 542 -8.32 40.29 -6.33
CA LYS A 542 -7.34 41.28 -6.77
C LYS A 542 -6.73 40.87 -8.10
N ASN A 543 -6.55 41.83 -9.01
CA ASN A 543 -6.01 41.59 -10.35
C ASN A 543 -6.76 40.50 -11.14
N GLN A 544 -8.08 40.45 -11.02
CA GLN A 544 -8.95 39.42 -11.64
C GLN A 544 -8.70 38.00 -11.11
N GLU A 545 -8.00 37.85 -9.97
CA GLU A 545 -7.66 36.58 -9.34
C GLU A 545 -8.28 36.47 -7.93
N LEU A 546 -8.58 35.24 -7.50
CA LEU A 546 -8.84 34.89 -6.11
C LEU A 546 -7.51 34.61 -5.42
N ASN A 547 -7.16 35.40 -4.41
CA ASN A 547 -5.93 35.22 -3.63
C ASN A 547 -6.26 34.71 -2.23
N VAL A 548 -5.67 33.57 -1.85
CA VAL A 548 -5.85 32.99 -0.51
C VAL A 548 -4.62 32.18 -0.12
N SER A 549 -4.09 32.43 1.08
CA SER A 549 -2.94 31.68 1.64
C SER A 549 -1.69 31.61 0.75
N GLY A 550 -1.51 32.55 -0.18
CA GLY A 550 -0.41 32.59 -1.15
C GLY A 550 -0.76 32.01 -2.53
N GLU A 551 -1.84 31.23 -2.61
CA GLU A 551 -2.41 30.69 -3.85
C GLU A 551 -3.20 31.76 -4.61
N LYS A 552 -3.25 31.63 -5.95
CA LYS A 552 -3.88 32.61 -6.86
C LYS A 552 -4.64 31.92 -7.98
N TYR A 553 -5.95 32.11 -8.06
CA TYR A 553 -6.79 31.44 -9.05
C TYR A 553 -7.47 32.43 -10.00
N LYS A 554 -7.33 32.22 -11.31
CA LYS A 554 -7.99 33.01 -12.37
C LYS A 554 -9.38 32.47 -12.72
N VAL A 555 -9.60 31.18 -12.48
CA VAL A 555 -10.84 30.47 -12.80
C VAL A 555 -11.40 29.82 -11.54
N LEU A 556 -12.68 30.07 -11.26
CA LEU A 556 -13.46 29.33 -10.26
C LEU A 556 -14.48 28.45 -10.97
N ILE A 557 -14.36 27.14 -10.77
CA ILE A 557 -15.32 26.15 -11.25
C ILE A 557 -16.27 25.80 -10.13
N VAL A 558 -17.56 25.90 -10.41
CA VAL A 558 -18.64 25.51 -9.50
C VAL A 558 -19.34 24.30 -10.12
N PRO A 559 -19.26 23.11 -9.48
CA PRO A 559 -19.99 21.92 -9.94
C PRO A 559 -21.50 22.11 -9.70
N SER A 560 -22.30 21.07 -9.94
CA SER A 560 -23.77 21.14 -9.86
C SER A 560 -24.26 21.33 -8.42
N MET A 561 -24.24 22.56 -7.93
CA MET A 561 -24.38 22.92 -6.52
C MET A 561 -25.75 23.56 -6.24
N LYS A 562 -26.80 22.75 -6.09
CA LYS A 562 -28.14 23.25 -5.70
C LYS A 562 -28.17 23.88 -4.31
N ALA A 563 -27.33 23.41 -3.39
CA ALA A 563 -27.08 24.05 -2.10
C ALA A 563 -25.66 24.60 -2.06
N ILE A 564 -25.49 25.83 -1.58
CA ILE A 564 -24.19 26.50 -1.45
C ILE A 564 -24.21 27.47 -0.27
N ARG A 565 -23.05 27.81 0.28
CA ARG A 565 -22.96 28.84 1.33
C ARG A 565 -23.25 30.23 0.78
N SER A 566 -23.97 31.05 1.56
CA SER A 566 -24.26 32.43 1.20
C SER A 566 -23.00 33.30 1.05
N THR A 567 -21.94 32.98 1.80
CA THR A 567 -20.62 33.61 1.69
C THR A 567 -19.94 33.27 0.36
N SER A 568 -20.02 32.02 -0.09
CA SER A 568 -19.50 31.59 -1.39
C SER A 568 -20.19 32.32 -2.54
N LEU A 569 -21.53 32.42 -2.52
CA LEU A 569 -22.28 33.19 -3.54
C LEU A 569 -21.86 34.66 -3.61
N LYS A 570 -21.67 35.30 -2.46
CA LYS A 570 -21.20 36.69 -2.40
C LYS A 570 -19.80 36.83 -2.98
N LYS A 571 -18.89 35.92 -2.63
CA LYS A 571 -17.54 35.94 -3.18
C LYS A 571 -17.52 35.68 -4.68
N MET A 572 -18.37 34.76 -5.18
CA MET A 572 -18.53 34.54 -6.62
C MET A 572 -18.98 35.83 -7.34
N ALA A 573 -19.96 36.54 -6.78
CA ALA A 573 -20.41 37.81 -7.36
C ALA A 573 -19.32 38.89 -7.34
N GLU A 574 -18.55 38.98 -6.24
CA GLU A 574 -17.38 39.85 -6.14
C GLU A 574 -16.32 39.50 -7.19
N PHE A 575 -16.02 38.21 -7.35
CA PHE A 575 -15.03 37.70 -8.30
C PHE A 575 -15.43 37.97 -9.75
N LYS A 576 -16.68 37.69 -10.12
CA LYS A 576 -17.25 38.04 -11.43
C LYS A 576 -17.13 39.54 -11.70
N LYS A 577 -17.46 40.38 -10.71
CA LYS A 577 -17.37 41.85 -10.85
C LYS A 577 -15.91 42.32 -10.97
N GLY A 578 -14.99 41.64 -10.31
CA GLY A 578 -13.55 41.89 -10.39
C GLY A 578 -12.88 41.40 -11.68
N GLY A 579 -13.63 40.82 -12.62
CA GLY A 579 -13.13 40.33 -13.91
C GLY A 579 -12.69 38.85 -13.91
N GLY A 580 -12.81 38.16 -12.79
CA GLY A 580 -12.49 36.73 -12.68
C GLY A 580 -13.40 35.84 -13.51
N ILE A 581 -12.91 34.65 -13.90
CA ILE A 581 -13.66 33.71 -14.73
C ILE A 581 -14.41 32.71 -13.85
N ILE A 582 -15.72 32.56 -14.07
CA ILE A 582 -16.54 31.55 -13.40
C ILE A 582 -17.06 30.56 -14.43
N VAL A 583 -16.90 29.26 -14.15
CA VAL A 583 -17.55 28.19 -14.92
C VAL A 583 -18.49 27.42 -14.01
N ASN A 584 -19.76 27.38 -14.35
CA ASN A 584 -20.74 26.53 -13.66
C ASN A 584 -21.03 25.29 -14.49
N ILE A 585 -21.03 24.12 -13.86
CA ILE A 585 -21.30 22.84 -14.53
C ILE A 585 -22.57 22.23 -13.92
N GLY A 586 -23.64 22.10 -14.71
CA GLY A 586 -24.92 21.57 -14.25
C GLY A 586 -25.80 22.61 -13.56
N ASP A 587 -26.43 22.24 -12.45
CA ASP A 587 -27.49 23.02 -11.82
C ASP A 587 -26.96 24.28 -11.12
N LYS A 588 -27.78 25.32 -11.06
CA LYS A 588 -27.47 26.57 -10.35
C LYS A 588 -27.83 26.43 -8.85
N PRO A 589 -27.23 27.28 -7.99
CA PRO A 589 -27.67 27.39 -6.60
C PRO A 589 -29.14 27.79 -6.44
N GLU A 590 -29.85 27.05 -5.59
CA GLU A 590 -31.27 27.24 -5.25
C GLU A 590 -31.49 27.38 -3.74
N ALA A 591 -30.52 26.93 -2.91
CA ALA A 591 -30.62 26.95 -1.46
C ALA A 591 -29.34 27.45 -0.76
N THR A 592 -29.50 28.08 0.40
CA THR A 592 -28.39 28.47 1.30
C THR A 592 -28.71 28.21 2.78
N GLU A 593 -27.70 28.26 3.64
CA GLU A 593 -27.83 28.14 5.10
C GLU A 593 -28.62 29.29 5.75
N LYS A 594 -28.82 30.42 5.06
CA LYS A 594 -29.52 31.57 5.63
C LYS A 594 -31.03 31.38 5.68
N THR A 595 -31.60 30.87 4.60
CA THR A 595 -33.05 30.92 4.35
C THR A 595 -33.61 29.62 3.79
N GLY A 596 -32.75 28.65 3.42
CA GLY A 596 -33.18 27.45 2.72
C GLY A 596 -33.45 27.78 1.26
N VAL A 597 -34.61 27.37 0.75
CA VAL A 597 -35.12 27.65 -0.60
C VAL A 597 -36.03 28.89 -0.56
N ASN A 598 -36.24 29.55 -1.71
CA ASN A 598 -37.21 30.64 -1.91
C ASN A 598 -36.89 31.97 -1.20
N ASP A 599 -35.61 32.35 -1.14
CA ASP A 599 -35.22 33.68 -0.67
C ASP A 599 -35.09 34.66 -1.84
N ALA A 600 -35.93 35.70 -1.85
CA ALA A 600 -35.95 36.69 -2.92
C ALA A 600 -34.60 37.41 -3.11
N ALA A 601 -33.86 37.69 -2.02
CA ALA A 601 -32.56 38.34 -2.11
C ALA A 601 -31.49 37.41 -2.70
N MET A 602 -31.53 36.13 -2.32
CA MET A 602 -30.66 35.09 -2.87
C MET A 602 -30.99 34.83 -4.35
N ASN A 603 -32.27 34.66 -4.69
CA ASN A 603 -32.72 34.45 -6.07
C ASN A 603 -32.30 35.61 -6.97
N LYS A 604 -32.39 36.85 -6.48
CA LYS A 604 -31.89 38.02 -7.20
C LYS A 604 -30.37 37.95 -7.38
N LEU A 605 -29.61 37.63 -6.33
CA LEU A 605 -28.16 37.49 -6.41
C LEU A 605 -27.74 36.40 -7.42
N VAL A 606 -28.41 35.25 -7.40
CA VAL A 606 -28.18 34.16 -8.37
C VAL A 606 -28.55 34.62 -9.78
N ALA A 607 -29.69 35.28 -9.98
CA ALA A 607 -30.06 35.83 -11.29
C ALA A 607 -29.01 36.83 -11.82
N ASP A 608 -28.54 37.75 -10.97
CA ASP A 608 -27.51 38.74 -11.33
C ASP A 608 -26.16 38.06 -11.61
N LEU A 609 -25.75 37.09 -10.78
CA LEU A 609 -24.54 36.30 -10.93
C LEU A 609 -24.55 35.49 -12.23
N PHE A 610 -25.69 34.93 -12.60
CA PHE A 610 -25.85 34.08 -13.79
C PHE A 610 -26.38 34.83 -15.03
N SER A 611 -26.50 36.16 -14.95
CA SER A 611 -26.75 37.00 -16.13
C SER A 611 -25.57 36.89 -17.12
N LYS A 612 -25.88 36.96 -18.41
CA LYS A 612 -24.89 36.82 -19.49
C LYS A 612 -23.77 37.84 -19.32
N SER A 613 -22.52 37.37 -19.22
CA SER A 613 -21.30 38.18 -19.22
C SER A 613 -20.17 37.46 -19.96
N GLU A 614 -19.09 38.17 -20.27
CA GLU A 614 -17.95 37.60 -21.01
C GLU A 614 -17.10 36.64 -20.18
N ASN A 615 -17.21 36.70 -18.86
CA ASN A 615 -16.42 35.95 -17.88
C ASN A 615 -17.24 34.92 -17.07
N LEU A 616 -18.45 34.58 -17.53
CA LEU A 616 -19.27 33.51 -16.97
C LEU A 616 -19.60 32.48 -18.07
N PHE A 617 -19.31 31.21 -17.78
CA PHE A 617 -19.60 30.09 -18.67
C PHE A 617 -20.48 29.07 -17.98
N GLN A 618 -21.40 28.48 -18.74
CA GLN A 618 -22.25 27.40 -18.27
C GLN A 618 -22.00 26.17 -19.15
N CYS A 619 -21.70 25.04 -18.52
CA CYS A 619 -21.51 23.76 -19.16
C CYS A 619 -22.55 22.77 -18.62
N GLU A 620 -23.01 21.85 -19.47
CA GLU A 620 -23.89 20.76 -19.04
C GLU A 620 -23.11 19.67 -18.30
N ASP A 621 -21.88 19.37 -18.77
CA ASP A 621 -21.01 18.35 -18.21
C ASP A 621 -19.54 18.78 -18.14
N ALA A 622 -18.73 17.96 -17.45
CA ALA A 622 -17.30 18.20 -17.23
C ALA A 622 -16.44 18.09 -18.50
N LYS A 623 -16.91 17.47 -19.59
CA LYS A 623 -16.08 17.21 -20.79
C LYS A 623 -15.73 18.49 -21.53
N ASN A 624 -16.60 19.50 -21.42
CA ASN A 624 -16.45 20.78 -22.10
C ASN A 624 -15.63 21.81 -21.30
N ILE A 625 -15.13 21.46 -20.10
CA ILE A 625 -14.47 22.42 -19.22
C ILE A 625 -13.21 23.05 -19.84
N SER A 626 -12.37 22.23 -20.48
CA SER A 626 -11.13 22.70 -21.11
C SER A 626 -11.42 23.65 -22.26
N LEU A 627 -12.48 23.39 -23.04
CA LEU A 627 -12.94 24.28 -24.11
C LEU A 627 -13.50 25.59 -23.57
N ALA A 628 -14.25 25.55 -22.46
CA ALA A 628 -14.87 26.73 -21.87
C ALA A 628 -13.84 27.77 -21.40
N ILE A 629 -12.70 27.32 -20.86
CA ILE A 629 -11.66 28.20 -20.32
C ILE A 629 -10.54 28.51 -21.32
N SER A 630 -10.47 27.77 -22.44
CA SER A 630 -9.43 27.95 -23.44
C SER A 630 -9.44 29.35 -24.04
N GLY A 631 -8.25 29.98 -24.12
CA GLY A 631 -8.05 31.31 -24.70
C GLY A 631 -8.64 32.46 -23.90
N LYS A 632 -9.14 32.24 -22.68
CA LYS A 632 -9.71 33.29 -21.82
C LYS A 632 -8.70 34.00 -20.94
N TYR A 633 -7.55 33.37 -20.73
CA TYR A 633 -6.44 33.90 -19.95
C TYR A 633 -5.13 33.30 -20.48
N ILE A 634 -4.00 33.88 -20.08
CA ILE A 634 -2.67 33.29 -20.33
C ILE A 634 -2.39 32.29 -19.19
N PRO A 635 -2.34 30.99 -19.49
CA PRO A 635 -2.14 29.96 -18.47
C PRO A 635 -0.70 29.94 -17.96
N ASN A 636 -0.51 29.51 -16.72
CA ASN A 636 0.80 29.35 -16.10
C ASN A 636 1.64 28.28 -16.80
N PHE A 637 0.98 27.27 -17.37
CA PHE A 637 1.57 26.20 -18.15
C PHE A 637 0.63 25.77 -19.28
N LYS A 638 1.18 25.43 -20.45
CA LYS A 638 0.41 24.88 -21.57
C LYS A 638 1.23 23.86 -22.33
N ILE A 639 0.62 22.73 -22.65
CA ILE A 639 1.21 21.73 -23.54
C ILE A 639 0.96 22.16 -24.99
N LEU A 640 2.01 22.19 -25.82
CA LEU A 640 1.94 22.56 -27.24
C LEU A 640 2.04 21.35 -28.17
N SER A 641 2.50 20.21 -27.65
CA SER A 641 2.53 18.92 -28.34
C SER A 641 1.36 18.02 -27.95
N ASP A 642 1.02 17.06 -28.80
CA ASP A 642 0.09 16.00 -28.44
C ASP A 642 0.77 14.94 -27.56
N LEU A 643 0.11 14.54 -26.48
CA LEU A 643 0.56 13.48 -25.59
C LEU A 643 -0.35 12.26 -25.69
N LYS A 644 0.24 11.07 -25.58
CA LYS A 644 -0.49 9.79 -25.61
C LYS A 644 -0.97 9.35 -24.23
N GLU A 645 -0.23 9.73 -23.20
CA GLU A 645 -0.43 9.31 -21.83
C GLU A 645 -0.73 10.53 -20.95
N ARG A 646 -1.32 10.31 -19.78
CA ARG A 646 -1.67 11.40 -18.86
C ARG A 646 -0.41 12.19 -18.44
N PRO A 647 -0.34 13.52 -18.66
CA PRO A 647 0.73 14.34 -18.11
C PRO A 647 0.56 14.55 -16.61
N TYR A 648 1.67 14.71 -15.89
CA TYR A 648 1.68 15.23 -14.52
C TYR A 648 2.42 16.55 -14.48
N VAL A 649 1.81 17.58 -13.91
CA VAL A 649 2.32 18.96 -13.91
C VAL A 649 2.11 19.59 -12.54
N MET A 650 3.16 20.20 -11.99
CA MET A 650 3.09 21.07 -10.82
C MET A 650 3.92 22.32 -11.07
N HIS A 651 3.39 23.48 -10.66
CA HIS A 651 4.12 24.75 -10.63
C HIS A 651 4.23 25.27 -9.20
N ARG A 652 5.44 25.61 -8.77
CA ARG A 652 5.70 26.31 -7.51
C ARG A 652 6.50 27.59 -7.74
N VAL A 653 6.19 28.61 -6.95
CA VAL A 653 6.98 29.85 -6.86
C VAL A 653 7.77 29.82 -5.56
N ILE A 654 9.10 29.75 -5.66
CA ILE A 654 9.99 29.54 -4.52
C ILE A 654 11.02 30.66 -4.48
N GLY A 655 10.83 31.59 -3.54
CA GLY A 655 11.59 32.83 -3.48
C GLY A 655 11.42 33.61 -4.79
N LYS A 656 12.51 33.74 -5.54
CA LYS A 656 12.52 34.40 -6.86
C LYS A 656 12.35 33.46 -8.06
N ARG A 657 12.32 32.13 -7.86
CA ARG A 657 12.35 31.15 -8.95
C ARG A 657 10.96 30.56 -9.20
N ASP A 658 10.65 30.35 -10.47
CA ASP A 658 9.55 29.48 -10.90
C ASP A 658 10.10 28.07 -11.11
N VAL A 659 9.49 27.08 -10.45
CA VAL A 659 9.86 25.67 -10.52
C VAL A 659 8.68 24.87 -11.04
N TYR A 660 8.88 24.20 -12.17
CA TYR A 660 7.90 23.32 -12.77
C TYR A 660 8.40 21.88 -12.70
N ALA A 661 7.64 21.00 -12.06
CA ALA A 661 7.89 19.57 -12.07
C ALA A 661 6.94 18.90 -13.07
N LEU A 662 7.51 18.21 -14.05
CA LEU A 662 6.79 17.55 -15.13
C LEU A 662 7.18 16.08 -15.18
N TYR A 663 6.20 15.20 -15.32
CA TYR A 663 6.43 13.77 -15.49
C TYR A 663 5.48 13.19 -16.54
N ASN A 664 5.88 12.08 -17.18
CA ASN A 664 5.12 11.42 -18.23
C ASN A 664 5.06 12.23 -19.56
N PHE A 665 6.17 12.90 -19.92
CA PHE A 665 6.32 13.66 -21.17
C PHE A 665 7.33 13.00 -22.10
N GLN A 666 7.03 12.90 -23.40
CA GLN A 666 7.98 12.35 -24.37
C GLN A 666 9.13 13.33 -24.62
N GLU A 667 10.32 12.81 -24.89
CA GLU A 667 11.45 13.63 -25.35
C GLU A 667 11.04 14.41 -26.61
N GLY A 668 11.37 15.70 -26.65
CA GLY A 668 10.98 16.61 -27.73
C GLY A 668 9.59 17.23 -27.59
N SER A 669 8.82 16.91 -26.54
CA SER A 669 7.54 17.58 -26.27
C SER A 669 7.74 19.08 -26.08
N LYS A 670 6.88 19.92 -26.67
CA LYS A 670 6.93 21.38 -26.53
C LYS A 670 5.91 21.85 -25.50
N CYS A 671 6.34 22.70 -24.59
CA CYS A 671 5.47 23.31 -23.58
C CYS A 671 5.74 24.81 -23.46
N PHE A 672 4.70 25.57 -23.13
CA PHE A 672 4.78 26.98 -22.76
C PHE A 672 4.71 27.12 -21.24
N PHE A 673 5.56 28.00 -20.70
CA PHE A 673 5.67 28.33 -19.28
C PHE A 673 5.51 29.84 -19.12
N LYS A 674 4.66 30.29 -18.20
CA LYS A 674 4.48 31.72 -17.88
C LYS A 674 5.59 32.22 -16.94
N ALA A 675 6.84 32.00 -17.34
CA ALA A 675 8.03 32.38 -16.61
C ALA A 675 9.13 32.83 -17.58
N LYS A 676 10.07 33.65 -17.10
CA LYS A 676 11.19 34.21 -17.87
C LYS A 676 12.48 34.15 -17.05
N GLY A 677 13.62 34.29 -17.73
CA GLY A 677 14.95 34.20 -17.15
C GLY A 677 15.76 33.08 -17.77
N ASN A 678 16.86 32.71 -17.13
CA ASN A 678 17.64 31.55 -17.52
C ASN A 678 16.85 30.27 -17.24
N VAL A 679 16.76 29.38 -18.22
CA VAL A 679 16.06 28.10 -18.09
C VAL A 679 17.07 27.01 -17.73
N GLN A 680 16.82 26.34 -16.61
CA GLN A 680 17.64 25.27 -16.08
C GLN A 680 16.82 23.99 -15.91
N LEU A 681 17.50 22.86 -16.02
CA LEU A 681 17.01 21.54 -15.64
C LEU A 681 17.73 21.11 -14.37
N TRP A 682 16.97 20.77 -13.34
CA TRP A 682 17.51 20.30 -12.06
C TRP A 682 17.33 18.79 -11.97
N ASN A 683 18.43 18.07 -11.74
CA ASN A 683 18.41 16.60 -11.68
C ASN A 683 18.18 16.15 -10.23
N PRO A 684 17.02 15.55 -9.89
CA PRO A 684 16.75 15.13 -8.52
C PRO A 684 17.61 13.94 -8.08
N TRP A 685 18.19 13.16 -8.99
CA TRP A 685 19.01 12.00 -8.65
C TRP A 685 20.35 12.37 -8.01
N ASN A 686 20.96 13.49 -8.44
CA ASN A 686 22.30 13.88 -8.00
C ASN A 686 22.42 15.34 -7.54
N GLY A 687 21.36 16.16 -7.69
CA GLY A 687 21.35 17.57 -7.31
C GLY A 687 22.03 18.51 -8.32
N GLU A 688 22.52 17.99 -9.45
CA GLU A 688 23.17 18.81 -10.48
C GLU A 688 22.16 19.67 -11.24
N THR A 689 22.66 20.79 -11.79
CA THR A 689 21.86 21.70 -12.62
C THR A 689 22.50 21.88 -13.99
N ALA A 690 21.67 21.89 -15.03
CA ALA A 690 22.11 22.14 -16.40
C ALA A 690 21.31 23.27 -17.02
N SER A 691 21.99 24.20 -17.71
CA SER A 691 21.31 25.16 -18.58
C SER A 691 20.70 24.42 -19.76
N ILE A 692 19.40 24.64 -19.99
CA ILE A 692 18.66 24.18 -21.16
C ILE A 692 18.17 25.35 -22.01
N SER A 693 18.81 26.52 -21.88
CA SER A 693 18.39 27.74 -22.59
C SER A 693 18.43 27.60 -24.12
N LYS A 694 19.21 26.67 -24.67
CA LYS A 694 19.20 26.32 -26.12
C LYS A 694 17.89 25.67 -26.58
N PHE A 695 17.19 25.00 -25.67
CA PHE A 695 15.89 24.37 -25.92
C PHE A 695 14.72 25.33 -25.69
N ALA A 696 15.02 26.58 -25.29
CA ALA A 696 14.03 27.56 -24.86
C ALA A 696 13.96 28.74 -25.84
N VAL A 697 12.73 29.19 -26.14
CA VAL A 697 12.43 30.36 -26.94
C VAL A 697 11.59 31.32 -26.09
N GLN A 698 12.15 32.50 -25.77
CA GLN A 698 11.40 33.52 -25.04
C GLN A 698 10.32 34.14 -25.94
N THR A 699 9.13 34.29 -25.40
CA THR A 699 8.00 34.98 -26.04
C THR A 699 7.65 36.24 -25.26
N ASN A 700 6.67 37.01 -25.75
CA ASN A 700 6.19 38.19 -25.03
C ASN A 700 5.62 37.84 -23.65
N ASP A 701 4.94 36.70 -23.54
CA ASP A 701 4.15 36.31 -22.37
C ASP A 701 4.85 35.30 -21.45
N GLY A 702 5.93 34.66 -21.92
CA GLY A 702 6.63 33.61 -21.17
C GLY A 702 7.76 32.99 -21.96
N THR A 703 7.91 31.67 -21.85
CA THR A 703 8.97 30.91 -22.53
C THR A 703 8.41 29.58 -23.04
N GLU A 704 8.69 29.25 -24.29
CA GLU A 704 8.45 27.91 -24.84
C GLU A 704 9.70 27.06 -24.68
N VAL A 705 9.57 25.82 -24.20
CA VAL A 705 10.70 24.90 -24.00
C VAL A 705 10.40 23.57 -24.69
N THR A 706 11.38 23.08 -25.46
CA THR A 706 11.41 21.70 -25.96
C THR A 706 12.03 20.81 -24.88
N LEU A 707 11.25 19.90 -24.34
CA LEU A 707 11.61 19.05 -23.21
C LEU A 707 12.66 17.99 -23.61
N PRO A 708 13.83 17.94 -22.94
CA PRO A 708 14.95 17.13 -23.41
C PRO A 708 15.06 15.72 -22.80
N LEU A 709 14.25 15.36 -21.80
CA LEU A 709 14.33 14.04 -21.15
C LEU A 709 13.27 13.06 -21.66
N THR A 710 13.50 11.78 -21.42
CA THR A 710 12.60 10.71 -21.86
C THR A 710 11.34 10.61 -20.99
N PHE A 711 10.35 9.86 -21.47
CA PHE A 711 9.08 9.64 -20.79
C PHE A 711 9.17 9.01 -19.39
N LYS A 712 10.27 8.33 -19.09
CA LYS A 712 10.51 7.69 -17.77
C LYS A 712 11.26 8.61 -16.79
N GLU A 713 11.63 9.80 -17.21
CA GLU A 713 12.39 10.74 -16.40
C GLU A 713 11.52 11.94 -15.98
N MET A 714 11.72 12.41 -14.74
CA MET A 714 11.10 13.65 -14.27
C MET A 714 11.89 14.85 -14.78
N GLN A 715 11.18 15.88 -15.23
CA GLN A 715 11.75 17.14 -15.66
C GLN A 715 11.43 18.23 -14.65
N ILE A 716 12.45 18.69 -13.92
CA ILE A 716 12.37 19.83 -13.02
C ILE A 716 12.91 21.05 -13.77
N VAL A 717 12.03 21.80 -14.41
CA VAL A 717 12.36 23.00 -15.18
C VAL A 717 12.28 24.21 -14.27
N VAL A 718 13.41 24.91 -14.12
CA VAL A 718 13.55 26.07 -13.23
C VAL A 718 13.87 27.32 -14.03
N PHE A 719 13.11 28.38 -13.80
CA PHE A 719 13.37 29.71 -14.36
C PHE A 719 14.01 30.60 -13.29
N ASP A 720 15.26 31.00 -13.51
CA ASP A 720 15.98 31.89 -12.61
C ASP A 720 16.10 33.31 -13.20
N PRO A 721 15.33 34.29 -12.70
CA PRO A 721 15.40 35.67 -13.18
C PRO A 721 16.70 36.38 -12.77
N GLY A 722 17.43 35.86 -11.78
CA GLY A 722 18.74 36.37 -11.39
C GLY A 722 19.86 36.01 -12.37
N ASN A 723 19.55 35.27 -13.44
CA ASN A 723 20.47 34.86 -14.49
C ASN A 723 21.72 34.12 -13.97
N SER A 724 21.57 33.33 -12.91
CA SER A 724 22.60 32.37 -12.52
C SER A 724 22.84 31.39 -13.68
N LYS A 725 24.11 31.12 -13.99
CA LYS A 725 24.44 30.08 -14.98
C LYS A 725 24.28 28.72 -14.31
N GLY A 726 23.62 27.78 -15.00
CA GLY A 726 23.63 26.38 -14.58
C GLY A 726 25.08 25.86 -14.53
N MET A 727 25.33 24.86 -13.68
CA MET A 727 26.68 24.30 -13.53
C MET A 727 27.17 23.66 -14.83
N ASN A 728 26.25 23.02 -15.56
CA ASN A 728 26.51 22.37 -16.84
C ASN A 728 25.65 22.99 -17.97
N VAL A 729 25.93 22.62 -19.22
CA VAL A 729 25.08 22.96 -20.38
C VAL A 729 24.63 21.66 -21.02
N LEU A 730 23.32 21.47 -21.17
CA LEU A 730 22.78 20.31 -21.88
C LEU A 730 22.87 20.55 -23.39
N ASN A 731 23.46 19.61 -24.12
CA ASN A 731 23.54 19.63 -25.58
C ASN A 731 22.63 18.55 -26.18
N GLU A 732 22.22 18.73 -27.44
CA GLU A 732 21.49 17.72 -28.18
C GLU A 732 22.39 16.49 -28.41
N ASN A 733 21.91 15.31 -28.04
CA ASN A 733 22.67 14.08 -28.21
C ASN A 733 22.45 13.54 -29.64
N LYS A 734 23.46 13.67 -30.52
CA LYS A 734 23.47 12.97 -31.80
C LYS A 734 24.32 11.71 -31.73
N VAL A 735 23.67 10.55 -31.69
CA VAL A 735 24.36 9.25 -31.83
C VAL A 735 24.95 9.17 -33.23
N ILE A 736 26.27 9.09 -33.34
CA ILE A 736 27.00 8.99 -34.61
C ILE A 736 27.38 7.56 -34.97
N ARG A 737 27.56 6.72 -33.96
CA ARG A 737 27.89 5.29 -34.09
C ARG A 737 27.33 4.56 -32.88
N GLN A 738 26.85 3.34 -33.10
CA GLN A 738 26.46 2.44 -32.02
C GLN A 738 27.01 1.03 -32.30
N VAL A 739 27.40 0.33 -31.24
CA VAL A 739 27.98 -1.02 -31.31
C VAL A 739 27.26 -1.90 -30.30
N GLU A 740 26.60 -2.96 -30.78
CA GLU A 740 26.04 -3.98 -29.89
C GLU A 740 27.16 -4.80 -29.26
N LEU A 741 27.11 -4.95 -27.94
CA LEU A 741 28.15 -5.66 -27.20
C LEU A 741 27.90 -7.17 -27.15
N GLY A 742 26.96 -7.71 -27.92
CA GLY A 742 26.64 -9.14 -27.99
C GLY A 742 26.01 -9.72 -26.72
N THR A 743 25.51 -10.95 -26.81
CA THR A 743 24.68 -11.56 -25.76
C THR A 743 25.45 -12.37 -24.73
N LYS A 744 26.65 -12.88 -25.03
CA LYS A 744 27.44 -13.70 -24.10
C LYS A 744 28.33 -12.83 -23.19
N TRP A 745 28.23 -13.03 -21.88
CA TRP A 745 28.94 -12.31 -20.83
C TRP A 745 29.56 -13.26 -19.79
N GLU A 746 30.66 -12.88 -19.15
CA GLU A 746 31.07 -13.52 -17.88
C GLU A 746 30.01 -13.22 -16.83
N PHE A 747 29.68 -14.22 -16.00
CA PHE A 747 28.60 -14.16 -15.03
C PHE A 747 29.07 -14.67 -13.67
N GLU A 748 28.58 -14.04 -12.60
CA GLU A 748 28.85 -14.48 -11.23
C GLU A 748 27.70 -14.04 -10.31
N LEU A 749 27.11 -14.99 -9.58
CA LEU A 749 26.03 -14.70 -8.63
C LEU A 749 26.55 -13.93 -7.42
N LYS A 750 25.75 -13.00 -6.93
CA LYS A 750 25.99 -12.19 -5.72
C LYS A 750 24.76 -12.24 -4.80
N PRO A 751 24.64 -13.30 -3.97
CA PRO A 751 23.57 -13.43 -2.98
C PRO A 751 23.42 -12.17 -2.11
N SER A 752 22.19 -11.82 -1.74
CA SER A 752 21.91 -10.67 -0.86
C SER A 752 20.83 -10.92 0.20
N LEU A 753 20.14 -12.05 0.15
CA LEU A 753 19.12 -12.39 1.13
C LEU A 753 19.77 -12.96 2.40
N ASP A 754 19.87 -12.14 3.44
CA ASP A 754 20.38 -12.52 4.75
C ASP A 754 19.34 -13.32 5.56
N ASN A 755 19.56 -14.63 5.69
CA ASN A 755 18.64 -15.53 6.38
C ASN A 755 19.00 -15.76 7.87
N GLN A 756 19.85 -14.93 8.47
CA GLN A 756 20.28 -15.12 9.87
C GLN A 756 19.12 -15.05 10.88
N TRP A 757 18.01 -14.41 10.50
CA TRP A 757 16.78 -14.33 11.30
C TRP A 757 15.67 -15.27 10.80
N GLY A 758 15.95 -16.10 9.79
CA GLY A 758 14.96 -17.00 9.21
C GLY A 758 13.81 -16.28 8.50
N ASP A 759 14.08 -15.10 7.92
CA ASP A 759 13.05 -14.28 7.27
C ASP A 759 12.54 -14.87 5.95
N PHE A 760 13.38 -15.64 5.26
CA PHE A 760 13.12 -16.15 3.91
C PHE A 760 12.92 -17.66 3.87
N GLN A 761 13.57 -18.38 4.78
CA GLN A 761 13.42 -19.82 4.97
C GLN A 761 13.80 -20.22 6.40
N LEU A 762 13.22 -21.32 6.89
CA LEU A 762 13.54 -21.90 8.19
C LEU A 762 14.27 -23.25 8.02
N PRO A 763 15.22 -23.60 8.91
CA PRO A 763 15.72 -22.78 10.03
C PRO A 763 16.58 -21.59 9.58
N ALA A 764 16.81 -20.65 10.49
CA ALA A 764 17.70 -19.51 10.26
C ALA A 764 19.16 -19.94 10.06
N THR A 765 19.88 -19.26 9.18
CA THR A 765 21.29 -19.57 8.83
C THR A 765 22.07 -18.28 8.65
N LYS A 766 23.35 -18.25 9.04
CA LYS A 766 24.21 -17.05 8.84
C LYS A 766 24.64 -16.82 7.38
N GLU A 767 24.20 -17.68 6.47
CA GLU A 767 24.56 -17.64 5.07
C GLU A 767 23.55 -16.81 4.27
N LEU A 768 24.05 -16.07 3.29
CA LEU A 768 23.20 -15.43 2.29
C LEU A 768 22.64 -16.50 1.35
N LEU A 769 21.36 -16.39 1.00
CA LEU A 769 20.73 -17.39 0.13
C LEU A 769 21.25 -17.30 -1.30
N GLY A 770 21.97 -18.34 -1.71
CA GLY A 770 22.46 -18.53 -3.08
C GLY A 770 21.42 -19.12 -4.03
N ALA A 771 21.89 -19.63 -5.16
CA ALA A 771 21.05 -20.37 -6.09
C ALA A 771 20.52 -21.65 -5.46
N GLN A 772 19.21 -21.85 -5.52
CA GLN A 772 18.51 -23.02 -4.99
C GLN A 772 17.55 -23.57 -6.02
N VAL A 773 17.40 -24.89 -6.02
CA VAL A 773 16.35 -25.56 -6.78
C VAL A 773 15.28 -26.02 -5.81
N ARG A 774 14.10 -25.41 -5.94
CA ARG A 774 12.90 -25.75 -5.16
C ARG A 774 11.84 -26.46 -6.00
N GLN A 775 11.94 -26.33 -7.32
CA GLN A 775 11.05 -26.93 -8.31
C GLN A 775 11.88 -27.77 -9.27
N LEU A 776 11.38 -28.95 -9.61
CA LEU A 776 12.09 -29.97 -10.37
C LEU A 776 11.16 -30.52 -11.46
N HIS A 777 11.73 -31.04 -12.53
CA HIS A 777 11.03 -31.95 -13.41
C HIS A 777 11.05 -33.36 -12.81
N PHE A 778 9.92 -34.04 -12.80
CA PHE A 778 9.75 -35.36 -12.20
C PHE A 778 9.14 -36.36 -13.20
N SER A 779 9.69 -37.58 -13.23
CA SER A 779 9.12 -38.70 -13.98
C SER A 779 9.11 -39.98 -13.14
N GLU A 780 8.03 -40.74 -13.27
CA GLU A 780 7.87 -42.08 -12.68
C GLU A 780 8.64 -43.14 -13.47
N ASN A 781 9.04 -42.86 -14.73
CA ASN A 781 9.85 -43.77 -15.51
C ASN A 781 11.28 -43.83 -14.94
N SER A 782 11.63 -44.95 -14.31
CA SER A 782 12.92 -45.11 -13.63
C SER A 782 14.03 -45.76 -14.49
N ASN A 783 13.76 -46.03 -15.77
CA ASN A 783 14.68 -46.66 -16.71
C ASN A 783 15.61 -45.65 -17.38
N TYR A 784 16.37 -44.89 -16.58
CA TYR A 784 17.40 -43.97 -17.06
C TYR A 784 18.79 -44.52 -16.81
N THR A 785 19.64 -44.51 -17.84
CA THR A 785 21.00 -45.07 -17.77
C THR A 785 22.10 -44.04 -18.04
N GLY A 786 21.73 -42.76 -18.27
CA GLY A 786 22.67 -41.64 -18.34
C GLY A 786 22.62 -40.85 -19.64
N GLU A 787 21.64 -41.05 -20.52
CA GLU A 787 21.50 -40.29 -21.75
C GLU A 787 21.07 -38.82 -21.51
N LYS A 788 21.34 -37.90 -22.44
CA LYS A 788 20.84 -36.52 -22.31
C LYS A 788 19.32 -36.50 -22.42
N LEU A 789 18.65 -35.85 -21.47
CA LEU A 789 17.18 -35.80 -21.43
C LEU A 789 16.61 -34.67 -22.27
N THR A 790 15.48 -34.95 -22.92
CA THR A 790 14.52 -33.98 -23.45
C THR A 790 13.20 -34.17 -22.72
N PHE A 791 12.63 -33.08 -22.18
CA PHE A 791 11.36 -33.15 -21.46
C PHE A 791 10.19 -33.30 -22.43
N ASP A 792 9.45 -34.40 -22.31
CA ASP A 792 8.19 -34.65 -23.02
C ASP A 792 7.00 -34.55 -22.04
N THR A 793 5.81 -34.93 -22.49
CA THR A 793 4.58 -34.89 -21.69
C THR A 793 4.57 -35.83 -20.48
N THR A 794 5.55 -36.74 -20.34
CA THR A 794 5.64 -37.65 -19.19
C THR A 794 6.30 -37.01 -17.97
N TRP A 795 7.00 -35.88 -18.15
CA TRP A 795 7.62 -35.13 -17.07
C TRP A 795 6.65 -34.11 -16.46
N LYS A 796 6.60 -34.06 -15.14
CA LYS A 796 5.76 -33.14 -14.36
C LYS A 796 6.62 -32.13 -13.63
N ASN A 797 6.17 -30.89 -13.51
CA ASN A 797 6.79 -29.93 -12.60
C ASN A 797 6.30 -30.20 -11.18
N VAL A 798 7.24 -30.38 -10.25
CA VAL A 798 6.95 -30.68 -8.84
C VAL A 798 7.78 -29.78 -7.94
N THR A 799 7.25 -29.45 -6.77
CA THR A 799 7.96 -28.68 -5.75
C THR A 799 8.50 -29.61 -4.68
N CYS A 800 9.74 -29.41 -4.26
CA CYS A 800 10.36 -30.16 -3.17
C CYS A 800 9.44 -30.18 -1.93
N ALA A 801 9.48 -31.27 -1.18
CA ALA A 801 8.64 -31.59 -0.03
C ALA A 801 7.18 -31.97 -0.34
N PHE A 802 6.64 -31.67 -1.53
CA PHE A 802 5.26 -32.04 -1.88
C PHE A 802 5.23 -33.41 -2.56
N GLY A 803 4.93 -34.46 -1.79
CA GLY A 803 4.83 -35.83 -2.28
C GLY A 803 3.40 -36.33 -2.33
N THR A 804 3.09 -37.26 -3.22
CA THR A 804 1.77 -37.91 -3.27
C THR A 804 1.53 -38.73 -2.01
N GLN A 805 0.46 -38.43 -1.28
CA GLN A 805 0.10 -39.13 -0.03
C GLN A 805 -1.25 -39.83 -0.16
N PHE A 806 -2.14 -39.33 -1.02
CA PHE A 806 -3.40 -39.97 -1.39
C PHE A 806 -3.57 -40.00 -2.91
N LEU A 807 -4.44 -40.90 -3.37
CA LEU A 807 -5.11 -40.79 -4.67
C LEU A 807 -6.52 -40.24 -4.42
N LYS A 808 -7.00 -39.34 -5.29
CA LYS A 808 -8.31 -38.68 -5.17
C LYS A 808 -9.19 -38.97 -6.40
N ILE A 809 -10.48 -39.22 -6.18
CA ILE A 809 -11.55 -39.05 -7.18
C ILE A 809 -12.53 -38.01 -6.64
N GLY A 810 -12.92 -37.06 -7.49
CA GLY A 810 -13.97 -36.10 -7.20
C GLY A 810 -13.64 -34.68 -7.67
N ALA A 811 -14.61 -33.77 -7.68
CA ALA A 811 -15.95 -33.99 -7.12
C ALA A 811 -16.90 -34.82 -8.02
N ILE A 812 -17.65 -35.75 -7.41
CA ILE A 812 -18.72 -36.53 -8.08
C ILE A 812 -20.11 -36.12 -7.55
N PRO A 813 -21.16 -36.14 -8.40
CA PRO A 813 -22.47 -35.62 -8.02
C PRO A 813 -23.28 -36.58 -7.15
N ASN A 814 -23.10 -37.88 -7.33
CA ASN A 814 -23.82 -38.93 -6.59
C ASN A 814 -22.81 -39.97 -6.09
N LEU A 815 -23.00 -40.42 -4.85
CA LEU A 815 -22.16 -41.44 -4.24
C LEU A 815 -22.63 -42.85 -4.65
N PRO A 816 -21.73 -43.74 -5.13
CA PRO A 816 -22.05 -45.15 -5.39
C PRO A 816 -22.33 -45.93 -4.10
N SER A 817 -22.83 -47.16 -4.22
CA SER A 817 -22.96 -48.06 -3.08
C SER A 817 -21.59 -48.45 -2.49
N ASP A 818 -21.55 -48.86 -1.21
CA ASP A 818 -20.32 -49.32 -0.56
C ASP A 818 -19.61 -50.45 -1.35
N GLU A 819 -20.37 -51.37 -1.95
CA GLU A 819 -19.82 -52.47 -2.78
C GLU A 819 -19.19 -51.96 -4.08
N GLU A 820 -19.79 -50.96 -4.72
CA GLU A 820 -19.23 -50.32 -5.91
C GLU A 820 -17.97 -49.54 -5.55
N ILE A 821 -17.98 -48.79 -4.44
CA ILE A 821 -16.83 -48.02 -3.96
C ILE A 821 -15.63 -48.93 -3.71
N LEU A 822 -15.82 -50.09 -3.07
CA LEU A 822 -14.74 -51.04 -2.80
C LEU A 822 -14.10 -51.61 -4.08
N LYS A 823 -14.86 -51.70 -5.18
CA LYS A 823 -14.34 -52.09 -6.51
C LYS A 823 -13.53 -50.99 -7.19
N LEU A 824 -13.62 -49.74 -6.72
CA LEU A 824 -12.84 -48.61 -7.25
C LEU A 824 -11.40 -48.56 -6.72
N THR A 825 -11.03 -49.47 -5.80
CA THR A 825 -9.68 -49.54 -5.23
C THR A 825 -8.63 -49.61 -6.36
N PRO A 826 -7.68 -48.67 -6.44
CA PRO A 826 -6.78 -48.59 -7.59
C PRO A 826 -5.82 -49.78 -7.64
N GLU A 827 -5.88 -50.55 -8.73
CA GLU A 827 -4.87 -51.60 -9.05
C GLU A 827 -3.73 -51.06 -9.93
N ASN A 828 -3.93 -49.95 -10.64
CA ASN A 828 -2.91 -49.13 -11.31
C ASN A 828 -3.34 -47.64 -11.38
N ARG A 829 -2.39 -46.68 -11.40
CA ARG A 829 -2.67 -45.22 -11.42
C ARG A 829 -3.42 -44.70 -12.66
N ILE A 830 -3.45 -45.47 -13.75
CA ILE A 830 -3.91 -45.04 -15.08
C ILE A 830 -5.33 -45.56 -15.40
N GLU A 831 -5.92 -46.43 -14.55
CA GLU A 831 -7.23 -46.99 -14.85
C GLU A 831 -8.34 -45.93 -14.72
N GLU A 832 -9.08 -45.78 -15.82
CA GLU A 832 -10.31 -45.03 -15.88
C GLU A 832 -11.40 -45.79 -15.12
N VAL A 833 -11.98 -45.17 -14.12
CA VAL A 833 -13.10 -45.74 -13.37
C VAL A 833 -14.41 -45.09 -13.81
N THR A 834 -15.43 -45.91 -14.03
CA THR A 834 -16.76 -45.42 -14.41
C THR A 834 -17.65 -45.36 -13.17
N ILE A 835 -18.07 -44.15 -12.81
CA ILE A 835 -19.01 -43.91 -11.70
C ILE A 835 -20.28 -43.30 -12.29
N THR A 836 -21.42 -43.98 -12.12
CA THR A 836 -22.73 -43.54 -12.62
C THR A 836 -22.73 -43.19 -14.13
N GLY A 837 -21.99 -43.94 -14.94
CA GLY A 837 -21.88 -43.74 -16.39
C GLY A 837 -20.92 -42.62 -16.83
N LYS A 838 -20.28 -41.91 -15.90
CA LYS A 838 -19.23 -40.92 -16.19
C LYS A 838 -17.85 -41.49 -15.82
N LYS A 839 -16.87 -41.20 -16.67
CA LYS A 839 -15.48 -41.62 -16.52
C LYS A 839 -14.72 -40.67 -15.60
N TYR A 840 -13.94 -41.22 -14.69
CA TYR A 840 -13.07 -40.51 -13.75
C TYR A 840 -11.71 -41.21 -13.70
N HIS A 841 -10.70 -40.51 -13.20
CA HIS A 841 -9.36 -41.06 -12.98
C HIS A 841 -8.92 -40.77 -11.56
N TRP A 842 -8.10 -41.65 -11.00
CA TRP A 842 -7.42 -41.41 -9.73
C TRP A 842 -6.33 -40.35 -9.93
N GLU A 843 -6.49 -39.19 -9.30
CA GLU A 843 -5.52 -38.10 -9.33
C GLU A 843 -4.57 -38.18 -8.13
N ALA A 844 -3.29 -37.87 -8.35
CA ALA A 844 -2.34 -37.73 -7.25
C ALA A 844 -2.71 -36.53 -6.38
N TYR A 845 -2.93 -36.78 -5.09
CA TYR A 845 -3.12 -35.74 -4.08
C TYR A 845 -1.84 -35.64 -3.24
N ALA A 846 -1.05 -34.61 -3.55
CA ALA A 846 0.23 -34.36 -2.94
C ALA A 846 0.17 -33.24 -1.89
N PHE A 847 0.89 -33.42 -0.79
CA PHE A 847 1.07 -32.38 0.22
C PHE A 847 2.44 -32.50 0.90
N SER A 848 2.88 -31.42 1.53
CA SER A 848 4.06 -31.34 2.37
C SER A 848 3.66 -31.46 3.83
N TRP A 849 4.36 -32.30 4.61
CA TRP A 849 4.15 -32.37 6.05
C TRP A 849 4.46 -31.06 6.76
N GLN A 850 5.33 -30.23 6.18
CA GLN A 850 5.63 -28.90 6.69
C GLN A 850 4.59 -27.89 6.22
N HIS A 851 4.35 -27.79 4.91
CA HIS A 851 3.63 -26.66 4.31
C HIS A 851 2.18 -26.96 3.85
N GLY A 852 1.65 -28.15 4.15
CA GLY A 852 0.29 -28.52 3.76
C GLY A 852 0.17 -28.75 2.25
N VAL A 853 -0.96 -28.34 1.65
CA VAL A 853 -1.25 -28.55 0.22
C VAL A 853 -0.61 -27.43 -0.61
N GLU A 854 -0.02 -27.76 -1.76
CA GLU A 854 0.69 -26.77 -2.57
C GLU A 854 -0.25 -25.68 -3.09
N ASN A 855 0.18 -24.41 -3.02
CA ASN A 855 -0.62 -23.22 -3.40
C ASN A 855 -1.90 -23.03 -2.59
N ASP A 856 -2.00 -23.69 -1.44
CA ASP A 856 -3.17 -23.71 -0.60
C ASP A 856 -2.68 -23.68 0.85
N PRO A 857 -2.50 -22.49 1.45
CA PRO A 857 -1.99 -22.36 2.82
C PRO A 857 -3.07 -22.59 3.88
N GLY A 858 -4.33 -22.42 3.50
CA GLY A 858 -5.51 -22.54 4.34
C GLY A 858 -6.21 -21.19 4.35
N HIS A 859 -6.75 -20.81 5.51
CA HIS A 859 -7.31 -19.48 5.70
C HIS A 859 -6.25 -18.39 5.47
N GLN A 860 -6.50 -17.53 4.48
CA GLN A 860 -5.69 -16.37 4.15
C GLN A 860 -6.63 -15.21 3.85
N GLY A 861 -6.61 -14.17 4.69
CA GLY A 861 -7.34 -12.94 4.42
C GLY A 861 -6.62 -12.06 3.37
N TYR A 862 -7.21 -10.93 3.01
CA TYR A 862 -6.62 -10.02 2.02
C TYR A 862 -5.23 -9.49 2.43
N HIS A 863 -4.88 -9.53 3.72
CA HIS A 863 -3.59 -9.06 4.22
C HIS A 863 -2.44 -10.08 4.13
N GLY A 864 -2.67 -11.30 3.67
CA GLY A 864 -1.64 -12.34 3.54
C GLY A 864 -1.66 -13.39 4.66
N LEU A 865 -0.57 -14.15 4.77
CA LEU A 865 -0.49 -15.42 5.51
C LEU A 865 -0.41 -15.31 7.05
N LYS A 866 0.02 -14.17 7.59
CA LYS A 866 0.16 -13.89 9.04
C LYS A 866 0.94 -14.95 9.86
N GLY A 867 1.82 -15.74 9.24
CA GLY A 867 2.70 -16.71 9.91
C GLY A 867 2.01 -18.02 10.32
N ASN A 868 0.78 -18.27 9.88
CA ASN A 868 -0.01 -19.42 10.32
C ASN A 868 0.08 -20.59 9.33
N MET A 869 0.29 -21.80 9.87
CA MET A 869 0.19 -23.07 9.15
C MET A 869 -0.79 -23.99 9.88
N TYR A 870 -1.77 -24.50 9.15
CA TYR A 870 -2.90 -25.28 9.68
C TYR A 870 -2.70 -26.79 9.49
N ASP A 871 -3.18 -27.59 10.43
CA ASP A 871 -3.01 -29.05 10.45
C ASP A 871 -3.91 -29.79 9.44
N ASN A 872 -4.87 -29.09 8.84
CA ASN A 872 -5.83 -29.64 7.89
C ASN A 872 -5.21 -29.77 6.50
N PHE A 873 -4.67 -30.95 6.17
CA PHE A 873 -4.07 -31.25 4.85
C PHE A 873 -5.03 -31.93 3.86
N ILE A 874 -6.21 -32.38 4.30
CA ILE A 874 -7.29 -32.82 3.41
C ILE A 874 -8.18 -31.61 3.12
N ARG A 875 -8.18 -31.16 1.87
CA ARG A 875 -8.84 -29.93 1.43
C ARG A 875 -9.62 -30.21 0.16
N LEU A 876 -10.94 -30.22 0.29
CA LEU A 876 -11.85 -30.71 -0.73
C LEU A 876 -12.87 -29.62 -1.08
N GLY A 877 -13.19 -29.46 -2.36
CA GLY A 877 -14.04 -28.39 -2.85
C GLY A 877 -13.28 -27.20 -3.42
N ASP A 878 -14.01 -26.33 -4.11
CA ASP A 878 -13.50 -25.08 -4.64
C ASP A 878 -13.32 -24.03 -3.52
N MET A 879 -12.37 -23.12 -3.71
CA MET A 879 -12.23 -21.95 -2.86
C MET A 879 -13.06 -20.78 -3.41
N LYS A 880 -13.86 -20.14 -2.55
CA LYS A 880 -14.57 -18.90 -2.87
C LYS A 880 -14.25 -17.80 -1.89
N ASP A 881 -14.07 -16.59 -2.41
CA ASP A 881 -13.94 -15.38 -1.61
C ASP A 881 -15.29 -15.05 -0.96
N VAL A 882 -15.28 -14.89 0.37
CA VAL A 882 -16.44 -14.45 1.16
C VAL A 882 -15.98 -13.35 2.10
N LYS A 883 -16.46 -12.12 1.85
CA LYS A 883 -16.02 -10.89 2.55
C LYS A 883 -14.49 -10.71 2.44
N MET A 884 -13.78 -10.80 3.57
CA MET A 884 -12.33 -10.61 3.68
C MET A 884 -11.57 -11.94 3.84
N SER A 885 -12.20 -13.07 3.53
CA SER A 885 -11.63 -14.43 3.70
C SER A 885 -11.99 -15.34 2.51
N LYS A 886 -11.41 -16.54 2.48
CA LYS A 886 -11.74 -17.62 1.55
C LYS A 886 -12.32 -18.82 2.30
N ILE A 887 -13.35 -19.43 1.74
CA ILE A 887 -13.96 -20.66 2.28
C ILE A 887 -14.06 -21.75 1.21
N ARG A 888 -14.13 -23.00 1.66
CA ARG A 888 -14.45 -24.16 0.81
C ARG A 888 -15.93 -24.22 0.48
N VAL A 889 -16.24 -24.46 -0.78
CA VAL A 889 -17.60 -24.72 -1.27
C VAL A 889 -17.60 -25.95 -2.18
N PRO A 890 -18.76 -26.59 -2.39
CA PRO A 890 -18.88 -27.68 -3.37
C PRO A 890 -18.41 -27.26 -4.77
N GLU A 891 -17.70 -28.16 -5.46
CA GLU A 891 -17.34 -27.97 -6.87
C GLU A 891 -18.61 -28.03 -7.76
N PRO A 892 -18.64 -27.38 -8.94
CA PRO A 892 -19.78 -27.44 -9.85
C PRO A 892 -20.14 -28.87 -10.30
N THR A 893 -19.18 -29.78 -10.30
CA THR A 893 -19.31 -31.18 -10.74
C THR A 893 -19.90 -32.10 -9.68
N GLY A 894 -19.89 -31.70 -8.40
CA GLY A 894 -20.39 -32.52 -7.32
C GLY A 894 -19.85 -32.12 -5.94
N ASN A 895 -20.11 -32.96 -4.94
CA ASN A 895 -19.69 -32.69 -3.57
C ASN A 895 -19.15 -33.92 -2.83
N TYR A 896 -19.05 -35.07 -3.53
CA TYR A 896 -18.49 -36.28 -2.99
C TYR A 896 -17.06 -36.49 -3.47
N TYR A 897 -16.19 -36.92 -2.56
CA TYR A 897 -14.77 -37.13 -2.82
C TYR A 897 -14.33 -38.47 -2.22
N LEU A 898 -13.60 -39.26 -2.99
CA LEU A 898 -12.99 -40.50 -2.55
C LEU A 898 -11.48 -40.29 -2.45
N LEU A 899 -10.89 -40.68 -1.32
CA LEU A 899 -9.44 -40.63 -1.09
C LEU A 899 -8.93 -42.02 -0.75
N TYR A 900 -7.84 -42.46 -1.39
CA TYR A 900 -7.23 -43.77 -1.19
C TYR A 900 -5.74 -43.65 -0.82
N THR A 901 -5.28 -44.47 0.13
CA THR A 901 -3.85 -44.63 0.47
C THR A 901 -3.61 -45.95 1.21
N ASN A 902 -2.36 -46.30 1.51
CA ASN A 902 -2.02 -47.34 2.47
C ASN A 902 -1.41 -46.75 3.73
N LEU A 903 -1.81 -47.25 4.90
CA LEU A 903 -1.13 -46.98 6.16
C LEU A 903 -0.06 -48.06 6.41
N ILE A 904 1.19 -47.64 6.59
CA ILE A 904 2.31 -48.56 6.85
C ILE A 904 2.48 -48.77 8.36
N ALA A 905 1.98 -49.89 8.87
CA ALA A 905 2.08 -50.22 10.29
C ALA A 905 3.37 -51.02 10.60
N PRO A 906 4.13 -50.66 11.65
CA PRO A 906 5.38 -51.35 12.02
C PRO A 906 5.15 -52.75 12.60
N SER A 907 3.96 -53.00 13.16
CA SER A 907 3.56 -54.24 13.81
C SER A 907 2.04 -54.41 13.71
N ASP A 908 1.57 -55.63 13.93
CA ASP A 908 0.14 -55.88 14.18
C ASP A 908 -0.25 -55.17 15.48
N GLY A 909 -1.40 -54.48 15.50
CA GLY A 909 -1.90 -53.87 16.73
C GLY A 909 -2.88 -52.73 16.54
N THR A 910 -3.16 -52.09 17.67
CA THR A 910 -4.07 -50.94 17.79
C THR A 910 -3.28 -49.64 17.73
N PHE A 911 -3.72 -48.73 16.88
CA PHE A 911 -3.11 -47.40 16.69
C PHE A 911 -4.14 -46.32 17.00
N ASP A 912 -3.69 -45.14 17.41
CA ASP A 912 -4.56 -43.98 17.63
C ASP A 912 -5.05 -43.48 16.27
N LEU A 913 -6.35 -43.17 16.17
CA LEU A 913 -6.97 -42.56 14.99
C LEU A 913 -7.35 -41.12 15.34
N LEU A 914 -6.71 -40.16 14.67
CA LEU A 914 -6.90 -38.73 14.87
C LEU A 914 -7.58 -38.14 13.64
N THR A 915 -8.64 -37.37 13.84
CA THR A 915 -9.36 -36.64 12.77
C THR A 915 -9.53 -35.18 13.13
N GLY A 916 -9.70 -34.33 12.12
CA GLY A 916 -10.12 -32.94 12.29
C GLY A 916 -11.61 -32.84 12.62
N ASP A 917 -12.15 -31.61 12.63
CA ASP A 917 -13.56 -31.36 12.94
C ASP A 917 -14.51 -32.08 11.97
N GLU A 918 -14.11 -32.16 10.69
CA GLU A 918 -14.84 -32.88 9.67
C GLU A 918 -14.33 -34.31 9.51
N LYS A 919 -15.23 -35.29 9.67
CA LYS A 919 -14.92 -36.72 9.57
C LYS A 919 -15.33 -37.26 8.21
N PRO A 920 -14.69 -38.34 7.72
CA PRO A 920 -15.18 -39.01 6.52
C PRO A 920 -16.61 -39.53 6.74
N PHE A 921 -17.46 -39.40 5.73
CA PHE A 921 -18.78 -40.02 5.65
C PHE A 921 -18.69 -41.55 5.71
N ALA A 922 -17.67 -42.13 5.09
CA ALA A 922 -17.33 -43.54 5.20
C ALA A 922 -15.82 -43.77 5.23
N LEU A 923 -15.36 -44.70 6.07
CA LEU A 923 -13.97 -45.12 6.21
C LEU A 923 -13.87 -46.64 6.05
N PHE A 924 -13.08 -47.10 5.09
CA PHE A 924 -12.80 -48.51 4.86
C PHE A 924 -11.32 -48.78 5.12
N VAL A 925 -11.03 -49.85 5.86
CA VAL A 925 -9.66 -50.27 6.21
C VAL A 925 -9.56 -51.76 5.97
N ASN A 926 -8.64 -52.18 5.10
CA ASN A 926 -8.54 -53.56 4.63
C ASN A 926 -9.90 -54.08 4.11
N ASN A 927 -10.55 -53.28 3.25
CA ASN A 927 -11.87 -53.55 2.63
C ASN A 927 -13.04 -53.73 3.63
N THR A 928 -12.85 -53.37 4.90
CA THR A 928 -13.88 -53.44 5.93
C THR A 928 -14.26 -52.04 6.39
N LYS A 929 -15.56 -51.71 6.37
CA LYS A 929 -16.06 -50.42 6.88
C LYS A 929 -15.79 -50.30 8.38
N ARG A 930 -15.25 -49.15 8.81
CA ARG A 930 -14.88 -48.85 10.20
C ARG A 930 -15.74 -47.72 10.75
N ASP A 931 -15.86 -47.69 12.07
CA ASP A 931 -16.51 -46.57 12.76
C ASP A 931 -15.62 -45.32 12.65
N VAL A 932 -16.15 -44.31 11.97
CA VAL A 932 -15.48 -43.01 11.76
C VAL A 932 -15.34 -42.21 13.05
N ASN A 933 -16.08 -42.57 14.11
CA ASN A 933 -15.99 -41.97 15.44
C ASN A 933 -15.03 -42.71 16.37
N GLY A 934 -14.45 -43.82 15.94
CA GLY A 934 -13.45 -44.56 16.69
C GLY A 934 -12.21 -43.71 16.98
N LYS A 935 -11.68 -43.81 18.20
CA LYS A 935 -10.40 -43.16 18.58
C LYS A 935 -9.18 -44.03 18.24
N THR A 936 -9.41 -45.27 17.83
CA THR A 936 -8.36 -46.23 17.50
C THR A 936 -8.70 -47.01 16.24
N ILE A 937 -7.67 -47.59 15.62
CA ILE A 937 -7.75 -48.38 14.40
C ILE A 937 -6.87 -49.63 14.54
N GLN A 938 -7.39 -50.78 14.11
CA GLN A 938 -6.63 -52.04 14.08
C GLN A 938 -5.93 -52.19 12.73
N LEU A 939 -4.61 -52.35 12.74
CA LEU A 939 -3.80 -52.50 11.54
C LEU A 939 -2.94 -53.77 11.63
N LYS A 940 -2.69 -54.40 10.48
CA LYS A 940 -1.72 -55.49 10.32
C LYS A 940 -0.35 -54.90 9.98
N LYS A 941 0.73 -55.55 10.38
CA LYS A 941 2.10 -55.18 10.00
C LYS A 941 2.21 -55.07 8.48
N GLY A 942 2.83 -53.97 8.02
CA GLY A 942 2.95 -53.64 6.60
C GLY A 942 1.84 -52.71 6.11
N ALA A 943 1.54 -52.76 4.81
CA ALA A 943 0.57 -51.89 4.16
C ALA A 943 -0.87 -52.30 4.47
N ASN A 944 -1.69 -51.32 4.88
CA ASN A 944 -3.12 -51.48 5.11
C ASN A 944 -3.88 -50.51 4.19
N PRO A 945 -4.60 -50.99 3.16
CA PRO A 945 -5.43 -50.14 2.32
C PRO A 945 -6.47 -49.37 3.12
N VAL A 946 -6.54 -48.07 2.90
CA VAL A 946 -7.49 -47.14 3.51
C VAL A 946 -8.21 -46.37 2.40
N LEU A 947 -9.54 -46.42 2.40
CA LEU A 947 -10.39 -45.63 1.52
C LEU A 947 -11.34 -44.77 2.35
N MET A 948 -11.35 -43.48 2.07
CA MET A 948 -12.15 -42.47 2.75
C MET A 948 -13.13 -41.84 1.76
N VAL A 949 -14.35 -41.59 2.22
CA VAL A 949 -15.38 -40.87 1.46
C VAL A 949 -15.75 -39.62 2.23
N TYR A 950 -15.74 -38.47 1.57
CA TYR A 950 -16.28 -37.21 2.09
C TYR A 950 -17.49 -36.81 1.25
N ASP A 951 -18.55 -36.32 1.89
CA ASP A 951 -19.83 -35.94 1.27
C ASP A 951 -20.02 -34.41 1.16
N LYS A 952 -18.98 -33.66 1.52
CA LYS A 952 -18.95 -32.21 1.40
C LYS A 952 -17.56 -31.65 1.18
N ALA A 953 -17.51 -30.46 0.59
CA ALA A 953 -16.36 -29.58 0.65
C ALA A 953 -15.96 -29.29 2.10
N CYS A 954 -14.68 -29.46 2.42
CA CYS A 954 -14.20 -29.39 3.79
C CYS A 954 -12.68 -29.16 3.87
N GLU A 955 -12.23 -28.79 5.07
CA GLU A 955 -10.82 -28.80 5.48
C GLU A 955 -10.69 -29.69 6.71
N THR A 956 -9.85 -30.72 6.66
CA THR A 956 -9.66 -31.67 7.77
C THR A 956 -8.33 -32.41 7.67
N TYR A 957 -8.12 -33.38 8.55
CA TYR A 957 -7.06 -34.38 8.48
C TYR A 957 -7.58 -35.73 8.98
N LEU A 958 -6.90 -36.81 8.60
CA LEU A 958 -7.04 -38.13 9.21
C LEU A 958 -5.64 -38.74 9.33
N ILE A 959 -5.23 -39.15 10.53
CA ILE A 959 -3.92 -39.71 10.82
C ILE A 959 -4.07 -40.96 11.69
N ALA A 960 -3.28 -41.99 11.40
CA ALA A 960 -3.01 -43.07 12.36
C ALA A 960 -1.66 -42.85 13.04
N ARG A 961 -1.60 -42.99 14.36
CA ARG A 961 -0.41 -42.69 15.17
C ARG A 961 -0.09 -43.83 16.14
N LYS A 962 1.20 -44.08 16.37
CA LYS A 962 1.69 -45.05 17.35
C LYS A 962 1.30 -44.63 18.77
N PRO A 963 0.59 -45.47 19.54
CA PRO A 963 0.17 -45.14 20.89
C PRO A 963 1.39 -44.96 21.80
N GLY A 964 1.30 -44.04 22.76
CA GLY A 964 2.37 -43.79 23.75
C GLY A 964 3.63 -43.08 23.22
N THR A 965 3.70 -42.75 21.93
CA THR A 965 4.84 -41.98 21.38
C THR A 965 4.70 -40.50 21.78
N LEU A 966 5.77 -39.86 22.24
CA LEU A 966 5.73 -38.43 22.61
C LEU A 966 5.47 -37.57 21.37
N ARG A 967 4.56 -36.59 21.46
CA ARG A 967 4.31 -35.64 20.37
C ARG A 967 5.38 -34.53 20.41
N PRO A 968 6.05 -34.21 19.30
CA PRO A 968 6.99 -33.09 19.27
C PRO A 968 6.25 -31.76 19.46
N GLU A 969 6.98 -30.74 19.91
CA GLU A 969 6.46 -29.37 19.88
C GLU A 969 6.25 -28.90 18.43
N LYS A 970 5.16 -28.18 18.19
CA LYS A 970 4.85 -27.62 16.87
C LYS A 970 5.94 -26.64 16.46
N ARG A 971 6.60 -26.91 15.33
CA ARG A 971 7.56 -25.99 14.73
C ARG A 971 6.84 -24.80 14.10
N GLN A 972 7.52 -23.66 14.09
CA GLN A 972 7.06 -22.47 13.37
C GLN A 972 6.82 -22.79 11.89
N VAL A 973 5.70 -22.29 11.34
CA VAL A 973 5.35 -22.45 9.92
C VAL A 973 5.39 -23.92 9.47
N ALA A 974 4.90 -24.81 10.34
CA ALA A 974 4.78 -26.23 10.04
C ALA A 974 3.47 -26.77 10.59
N MET A 975 2.91 -27.81 9.97
CA MET A 975 1.85 -28.58 10.62
C MET A 975 2.38 -29.25 11.89
N SER A 976 1.52 -29.48 12.88
CA SER A 976 1.86 -30.16 14.13
C SER A 976 2.33 -31.61 13.94
N TRP A 977 2.14 -32.17 12.73
CA TRP A 977 2.54 -33.51 12.34
C TRP A 977 3.99 -33.58 11.84
N TYR A 978 4.59 -32.44 11.50
CA TYR A 978 5.92 -32.37 10.92
C TYR A 978 6.99 -32.84 11.92
N GLY A 979 7.68 -33.92 11.59
CA GLY A 979 8.71 -34.52 12.45
C GLY A 979 8.18 -35.40 13.59
N ASP A 980 6.88 -35.74 13.61
CA ASP A 980 6.30 -36.66 14.58
C ASP A 980 6.55 -38.12 14.16
N GLU A 981 7.54 -38.78 14.79
CA GLU A 981 7.89 -40.19 14.53
C GLU A 981 6.77 -41.20 14.89
N GLY A 982 5.73 -40.72 15.60
CA GLY A 982 4.53 -41.49 15.90
C GLY A 982 3.58 -41.61 14.72
N VAL A 983 3.57 -40.66 13.78
CA VAL A 983 2.67 -40.67 12.62
C VAL A 983 3.03 -41.84 11.70
N LEU A 984 2.04 -42.67 11.37
CA LEU A 984 2.24 -43.75 10.42
C LEU A 984 2.35 -43.19 8.99
N PRO A 985 3.32 -43.65 8.18
CA PRO A 985 3.47 -43.16 6.81
C PRO A 985 2.27 -43.54 5.92
N PHE A 986 1.87 -42.61 5.07
CA PHE A 986 0.95 -42.88 3.95
C PHE A 986 1.75 -43.31 2.73
N ASP A 987 1.33 -44.39 2.07
CA ASP A 987 1.98 -44.88 0.87
C ASP A 987 0.96 -45.24 -0.21
N CYS A 988 1.00 -44.51 -1.32
CA CYS A 988 0.20 -44.75 -2.51
C CYS A 988 1.06 -45.14 -3.72
N SER A 989 2.33 -45.51 -3.49
CA SER A 989 3.16 -46.11 -4.53
C SER A 989 2.62 -47.51 -4.85
N MET A 990 2.42 -47.78 -6.14
CA MET A 990 2.02 -49.12 -6.58
C MET A 990 3.26 -50.01 -6.62
N LYS A 991 3.11 -51.35 -6.58
CA LYS A 991 4.21 -52.34 -6.44
C LYS A 991 5.42 -52.17 -7.38
N ASN A 992 5.33 -51.35 -8.43
CA ASN A 992 6.39 -51.10 -9.41
C ASN A 992 7.07 -49.72 -9.29
N ASP A 993 6.62 -48.80 -8.42
CA ASP A 993 7.15 -47.44 -8.29
C ASP A 993 8.25 -47.34 -7.20
N ALA A 994 9.22 -48.25 -7.20
CA ALA A 994 10.28 -48.28 -6.19
C ALA A 994 11.29 -47.11 -6.31
N SER A 995 11.21 -46.31 -7.37
CA SER A 995 12.08 -45.15 -7.58
C SER A 995 11.46 -44.12 -8.51
N GLY A 996 11.98 -42.89 -8.51
CA GLY A 996 11.64 -41.87 -9.50
C GLY A 996 12.82 -41.04 -9.94
N LEU A 997 12.67 -40.38 -11.08
CA LEU A 997 13.66 -39.48 -11.66
C LEU A 997 13.27 -38.03 -11.41
N PHE A 998 14.26 -37.23 -11.02
CA PHE A 998 14.16 -35.78 -10.88
C PHE A 998 15.23 -35.15 -11.76
N ALA A 999 14.89 -34.09 -12.47
CA ALA A 999 15.84 -33.39 -13.31
C ALA A 999 15.64 -31.87 -13.22
N PHE A 1000 16.73 -31.14 -13.44
CA PHE A 1000 16.71 -29.69 -13.53
C PHE A 1000 17.93 -29.19 -14.31
N GLU A 1001 17.81 -28.00 -14.89
CA GLU A 1001 18.96 -27.24 -15.35
C GLU A 1001 19.59 -26.46 -14.19
N SER A 1002 20.88 -26.66 -13.94
CA SER A 1002 21.59 -25.95 -12.86
C SER A 1002 21.86 -24.48 -13.17
N ALA A 1003 22.16 -23.70 -12.13
CA ALA A 1003 22.68 -22.36 -12.30
C ALA A 1003 24.06 -22.39 -12.99
N PRO A 1004 24.39 -21.40 -13.86
CA PRO A 1004 25.67 -21.38 -14.55
C PRO A 1004 26.87 -21.39 -13.60
N GLY A 1005 27.86 -22.24 -13.88
CA GLY A 1005 29.07 -22.34 -13.06
C GLY A 1005 28.94 -23.25 -11.84
N LEU A 1006 28.03 -24.23 -11.88
CA LEU A 1006 27.84 -25.20 -10.80
C LEU A 1006 29.18 -25.88 -10.42
N GLN A 1007 29.52 -25.84 -9.13
CA GLN A 1007 30.71 -26.48 -8.55
C GLN A 1007 30.34 -27.64 -7.64
N SER A 1008 29.29 -27.47 -6.85
CA SER A 1008 28.75 -28.52 -5.98
C SER A 1008 27.28 -28.24 -5.71
N PHE A 1009 26.57 -29.27 -5.25
CA PHE A 1009 25.24 -29.09 -4.69
C PHE A 1009 24.97 -30.06 -3.54
N THR A 1010 24.13 -29.61 -2.61
CA THR A 1010 23.76 -30.36 -1.40
C THR A 1010 22.26 -30.40 -1.22
N PHE A 1011 21.75 -31.53 -0.74
CA PHE A 1011 20.33 -31.73 -0.45
C PHE A 1011 20.16 -32.92 0.50
N ALA A 1012 18.95 -33.12 1.01
CA ALA A 1012 18.59 -34.29 1.78
C ALA A 1012 17.52 -35.10 1.05
N ALA A 1013 17.55 -36.43 1.17
CA ALA A 1013 16.53 -37.29 0.58
C ALA A 1013 16.19 -38.51 1.44
N TYR A 1014 14.92 -38.94 1.37
CA TYR A 1014 14.40 -40.20 1.92
C TYR A 1014 14.50 -41.31 0.87
N GLY A 1015 15.66 -41.93 0.78
CA GLY A 1015 15.91 -42.95 -0.22
C GLY A 1015 17.37 -43.00 -0.62
N LYS A 1016 17.74 -43.99 -1.43
CA LYS A 1016 19.09 -44.08 -1.99
C LYS A 1016 19.15 -43.27 -3.29
N VAL A 1017 20.11 -42.35 -3.40
CA VAL A 1017 20.25 -41.49 -4.57
C VAL A 1017 21.37 -41.97 -5.50
N THR A 1018 21.07 -41.97 -6.79
CA THR A 1018 22.04 -42.02 -7.88
C THR A 1018 21.93 -40.72 -8.69
N ALA A 1019 23.05 -40.11 -9.06
CA ALA A 1019 23.05 -38.81 -9.73
C ALA A 1019 23.87 -38.83 -11.03
N TRP A 1020 23.42 -38.05 -12.00
CA TRP A 1020 24.12 -37.77 -13.26
C TRP A 1020 24.20 -36.26 -13.47
N ILE A 1021 25.32 -35.82 -14.04
CA ILE A 1021 25.56 -34.43 -14.44
C ILE A 1021 26.05 -34.48 -15.88
N ASP A 1022 25.29 -33.89 -16.80
CA ASP A 1022 25.56 -33.94 -18.24
C ASP A 1022 25.99 -35.35 -18.65
N ASP A 1023 25.03 -36.27 -18.62
CA ASP A 1023 25.17 -37.68 -19.02
C ASP A 1023 26.20 -38.53 -18.23
N THR A 1024 26.97 -37.91 -17.34
CA THR A 1024 28.01 -38.57 -16.55
C THR A 1024 27.51 -38.91 -15.16
N GLN A 1025 27.50 -40.20 -14.81
CA GLN A 1025 27.17 -40.62 -13.45
C GLN A 1025 28.22 -40.12 -12.46
N VAL A 1026 27.78 -39.50 -11.37
CA VAL A 1026 28.65 -38.95 -10.32
C VAL A 1026 28.40 -39.65 -8.99
N GLN A 1027 29.47 -39.80 -8.19
CA GLN A 1027 29.36 -40.34 -6.84
C GLN A 1027 28.96 -39.24 -5.86
N ALA A 1028 27.89 -39.47 -5.11
CA ALA A 1028 27.47 -38.59 -4.02
C ALA A 1028 28.17 -39.00 -2.71
N THR A 1029 28.69 -38.00 -1.99
CA THR A 1029 29.14 -38.20 -0.61
C THR A 1029 27.93 -38.17 0.31
N THR A 1030 27.73 -39.23 1.10
CA THR A 1030 26.59 -39.36 2.01
C THR A 1030 26.97 -39.00 3.44
N GLY A 1031 26.20 -38.13 4.08
CA GLY A 1031 26.27 -37.89 5.52
C GLY A 1031 25.65 -39.04 6.34
N GLN A 1032 25.61 -38.87 7.67
CA GLN A 1032 25.00 -39.85 8.57
C GLN A 1032 23.49 -39.93 8.32
N LYS A 1033 22.96 -41.16 8.15
CA LYS A 1033 21.52 -41.39 8.01
C LYS A 1033 20.83 -41.16 9.36
N GLN A 1034 19.82 -40.28 9.38
CA GLN A 1034 19.05 -39.97 10.58
C GLN A 1034 18.14 -41.14 10.99
N SER A 1035 17.62 -41.14 12.22
CA SER A 1035 16.65 -42.16 12.72
C SER A 1035 15.40 -42.27 11.84
N THR A 1036 14.96 -41.15 11.27
CA THR A 1036 13.83 -41.02 10.34
C THR A 1036 14.11 -41.63 8.96
N GLY A 1037 15.38 -41.95 8.68
CA GLY A 1037 15.85 -42.45 7.41
C GLY A 1037 16.29 -41.38 6.41
N LEU A 1038 16.21 -40.09 6.77
CA LEU A 1038 16.70 -38.98 5.95
C LEU A 1038 18.24 -39.04 5.84
N THR A 1039 18.77 -38.93 4.61
CA THR A 1039 20.21 -38.89 4.34
C THR A 1039 20.58 -37.59 3.64
N ASN A 1040 21.65 -36.94 4.11
CA ASN A 1040 22.23 -35.76 3.45
C ASN A 1040 23.20 -36.20 2.36
N TYR A 1041 23.11 -35.56 1.20
CA TYR A 1041 23.93 -35.80 0.03
C TYR A 1041 24.72 -34.53 -0.33
N ASN A 1042 26.00 -34.71 -0.65
CA ASN A 1042 26.86 -33.68 -1.23
C ASN A 1042 27.49 -34.23 -2.51
N ILE A 1043 27.33 -33.52 -3.61
CA ILE A 1043 27.89 -33.87 -4.92
C ILE A 1043 28.80 -32.72 -5.34
N SER A 1044 30.09 -33.03 -5.51
CA SER A 1044 31.10 -32.09 -6.02
C SER A 1044 31.43 -32.42 -7.48
N ILE A 1045 31.53 -31.40 -8.32
CA ILE A 1045 31.79 -31.52 -9.74
C ILE A 1045 33.29 -31.41 -9.99
N LYS A 1046 33.87 -32.40 -10.69
CA LYS A 1046 35.30 -32.40 -11.03
C LYS A 1046 35.57 -31.55 -12.27
N ASP A 1047 34.79 -31.78 -13.33
CA ASP A 1047 34.93 -31.08 -14.61
C ASP A 1047 33.99 -29.87 -14.65
N LEU A 1048 34.44 -28.77 -14.06
CA LEU A 1048 33.65 -27.54 -13.96
C LEU A 1048 33.32 -26.97 -15.35
N LYS A 1049 32.03 -26.76 -15.62
CA LYS A 1049 31.56 -26.04 -16.81
C LYS A 1049 31.27 -24.59 -16.47
N LEU A 1050 31.59 -23.70 -17.42
CA LEU A 1050 31.25 -22.28 -17.32
C LEU A 1050 29.78 -22.00 -17.67
N THR A 1051 29.01 -23.00 -18.12
CA THR A 1051 27.59 -22.83 -18.47
C THR A 1051 26.71 -23.59 -17.47
N THR A 1052 25.42 -23.69 -17.77
CA THR A 1052 24.51 -24.60 -17.08
C THR A 1052 24.88 -26.07 -17.38
N SER A 1053 24.47 -26.95 -16.47
CA SER A 1053 24.55 -28.41 -16.59
C SER A 1053 23.19 -29.04 -16.29
N GLN A 1054 22.82 -30.08 -17.04
CA GLN A 1054 21.63 -30.89 -16.75
C GLN A 1054 21.95 -31.87 -15.62
N VAL A 1055 21.20 -31.78 -14.52
CA VAL A 1055 21.33 -32.69 -13.37
C VAL A 1055 20.15 -33.64 -13.38
N VAL A 1056 20.43 -34.94 -13.19
CA VAL A 1056 19.40 -35.98 -13.04
C VAL A 1056 19.65 -36.76 -11.77
N LEU A 1057 18.63 -36.90 -10.93
CA LEU A 1057 18.65 -37.66 -9.68
C LEU A 1057 17.65 -38.81 -9.78
N LYS A 1058 18.12 -40.04 -9.63
CA LYS A 1058 17.28 -41.21 -9.39
C LYS A 1058 17.24 -41.48 -7.90
N ILE A 1059 16.03 -41.51 -7.33
CA ILE A 1059 15.83 -41.78 -5.90
C ILE A 1059 15.07 -43.09 -5.77
N GLU A 1060 15.71 -44.09 -5.18
CA GLU A 1060 15.05 -45.31 -4.70
C GLU A 1060 14.34 -44.98 -3.39
N TYR A 1061 13.00 -44.92 -3.43
CA TYR A 1061 12.20 -44.35 -2.35
C TYR A 1061 12.27 -45.17 -1.06
N GLN A 1062 12.28 -44.46 0.07
CA GLN A 1062 11.86 -45.05 1.33
C GLN A 1062 10.33 -45.13 1.38
N PRO A 1063 9.72 -46.23 1.86
CA PRO A 1063 8.27 -46.32 2.01
C PRO A 1063 7.68 -45.13 2.75
N GLY A 1064 6.60 -44.58 2.21
CA GLY A 1064 5.94 -43.37 2.70
C GLY A 1064 6.51 -42.02 2.23
N TYR A 1065 7.64 -42.02 1.53
CA TYR A 1065 8.29 -40.83 0.98
C TYR A 1065 8.51 -40.99 -0.53
N SER A 1066 7.47 -40.73 -1.32
CA SER A 1066 7.49 -40.85 -2.78
C SER A 1066 7.34 -39.48 -3.47
N GLY A 1067 7.71 -39.42 -4.75
CA GLY A 1067 7.71 -38.18 -5.53
C GLY A 1067 8.61 -37.11 -4.90
N ALA A 1068 8.26 -35.83 -5.07
CA ALA A 1068 9.06 -34.74 -4.51
C ALA A 1068 9.03 -34.69 -2.96
N GLY A 1069 8.14 -35.43 -2.30
CA GLY A 1069 8.18 -35.66 -0.85
C GLY A 1069 9.41 -36.44 -0.39
N ALA A 1070 10.08 -37.17 -1.30
CA ALA A 1070 11.36 -37.80 -1.04
C ALA A 1070 12.51 -36.79 -0.85
N ILE A 1071 12.35 -35.55 -1.33
CA ILE A 1071 13.31 -34.45 -1.17
C ILE A 1071 12.63 -33.40 -0.28
N PRO A 1072 12.71 -33.51 1.06
CA PRO A 1072 11.91 -32.68 1.97
C PRO A 1072 12.34 -31.21 2.02
N GLN A 1073 13.43 -30.86 1.35
CA GLN A 1073 14.00 -29.51 1.31
C GLN A 1073 14.50 -29.20 -0.10
N TYR A 1074 14.95 -27.96 -0.30
CA TYR A 1074 15.53 -27.51 -1.55
C TYR A 1074 16.94 -28.09 -1.78
N ILE A 1075 17.39 -28.01 -3.04
CA ILE A 1075 18.77 -28.34 -3.42
C ILE A 1075 19.57 -27.04 -3.44
N ASN A 1076 20.56 -26.91 -2.54
CA ASN A 1076 21.47 -25.77 -2.52
C ASN A 1076 22.57 -25.96 -3.56
N GLN A 1077 22.83 -24.94 -4.37
CA GLN A 1077 23.88 -24.94 -5.37
C GLN A 1077 25.02 -24.00 -4.95
N GLN A 1078 26.25 -24.47 -5.06
CA GLN A 1078 27.44 -23.62 -5.01
C GLN A 1078 27.91 -23.37 -6.44
N CYS A 1079 27.94 -22.10 -6.84
CA CYS A 1079 28.31 -21.69 -8.19
C CYS A 1079 29.53 -20.76 -8.14
N GLY A 1080 30.44 -20.91 -9.10
CA GLY A 1080 31.58 -20.01 -9.30
C GLY A 1080 31.36 -19.05 -10.46
N LYS A 1081 32.46 -18.45 -10.92
CA LYS A 1081 32.49 -17.66 -12.15
C LYS A 1081 32.11 -18.53 -13.35
N SER A 1082 31.31 -17.96 -14.23
CA SER A 1082 30.68 -18.67 -15.34
C SER A 1082 30.45 -17.73 -16.53
N THR A 1083 29.67 -18.18 -17.49
CA THR A 1083 29.22 -17.39 -18.63
C THR A 1083 27.72 -17.59 -18.82
N ILE A 1084 27.02 -16.51 -19.18
CA ILE A 1084 25.59 -16.52 -19.43
C ILE A 1084 25.29 -15.74 -20.72
N ASN A 1085 24.17 -16.07 -21.36
CA ASN A 1085 23.58 -15.19 -22.36
C ASN A 1085 22.65 -14.18 -21.67
N LEU A 1086 22.53 -12.98 -22.23
CA LEU A 1086 21.48 -12.04 -21.82
C LEU A 1086 20.11 -12.71 -21.95
N GLY A 1087 19.20 -12.41 -21.02
CA GLY A 1087 17.90 -13.05 -20.96
C GLY A 1087 17.35 -13.13 -19.54
N ASP A 1088 16.16 -13.75 -19.44
CA ASP A 1088 15.43 -13.88 -18.19
C ASP A 1088 15.97 -15.04 -17.35
N TRP A 1089 16.41 -14.75 -16.12
CA TRP A 1089 16.89 -15.77 -15.18
C TRP A 1089 15.80 -16.77 -14.81
N SER A 1090 14.52 -16.39 -14.84
CA SER A 1090 13.46 -17.32 -14.43
C SER A 1090 13.28 -18.50 -15.37
N GLU A 1091 13.85 -18.43 -16.58
CA GLU A 1091 13.81 -19.52 -17.56
C GLU A 1091 14.87 -20.61 -17.28
N ILE A 1092 15.83 -20.36 -16.39
CA ILE A 1092 16.85 -21.33 -15.97
C ILE A 1092 16.42 -21.89 -14.60
N ASP A 1093 16.14 -23.20 -14.50
CA ASP A 1093 15.59 -23.79 -13.26
C ASP A 1093 16.42 -23.49 -12.01
N GLY A 1094 17.76 -23.56 -12.15
CA GLY A 1094 18.71 -23.26 -11.07
C GLY A 1094 18.73 -21.80 -10.61
N LEU A 1095 18.17 -20.88 -11.40
CA LEU A 1095 18.01 -19.46 -11.05
C LEU A 1095 16.54 -19.05 -10.86
N ARG A 1096 15.57 -19.92 -11.19
CA ARG A 1096 14.13 -19.63 -11.12
C ARG A 1096 13.69 -19.11 -9.76
N THR A 1097 14.24 -19.65 -8.68
CA THR A 1097 13.93 -19.25 -7.30
C THR A 1097 14.99 -18.33 -6.67
N TYR A 1098 15.96 -17.89 -7.46
CA TYR A 1098 17.03 -17.01 -7.00
C TYR A 1098 16.59 -15.55 -6.94
N SER A 1099 16.68 -14.95 -5.74
CA SER A 1099 16.53 -13.52 -5.53
C SER A 1099 17.84 -12.98 -4.96
N GLY A 1100 18.44 -12.02 -5.64
CA GLY A 1100 19.79 -11.56 -5.36
C GLY A 1100 20.35 -10.68 -6.47
N GLY A 1101 21.66 -10.55 -6.51
CA GLY A 1101 22.35 -9.85 -7.57
C GLY A 1101 23.22 -10.75 -8.42
N ALA A 1102 23.70 -10.24 -9.55
CA ALA A 1102 24.74 -10.90 -10.31
C ALA A 1102 25.62 -9.89 -11.04
N TYR A 1103 26.90 -10.22 -11.16
CA TYR A 1103 27.84 -9.50 -11.99
C TYR A 1103 27.77 -10.02 -13.42
N TYR A 1104 27.76 -9.09 -14.37
CA TYR A 1104 28.03 -9.33 -15.77
C TYR A 1104 29.32 -8.60 -16.13
N ARG A 1105 30.28 -9.31 -16.72
CA ARG A 1105 31.55 -8.70 -17.16
C ARG A 1105 31.84 -8.95 -18.62
N LYS A 1106 32.39 -7.92 -19.26
CA LYS A 1106 32.85 -7.99 -20.63
C LYS A 1106 33.98 -7.01 -20.89
N THR A 1107 34.95 -7.47 -21.65
CA THR A 1107 35.99 -6.63 -22.20
C THR A 1107 35.57 -6.11 -23.56
N ILE A 1108 35.69 -4.80 -23.77
CA ILE A 1108 35.38 -4.14 -25.04
C ILE A 1108 36.59 -3.35 -25.53
N GLN A 1109 36.70 -3.18 -26.85
CA GLN A 1109 37.71 -2.34 -27.48
C GLN A 1109 37.10 -0.98 -27.81
N ILE A 1110 37.79 0.09 -27.45
CA ILE A 1110 37.41 1.47 -27.78
C ILE A 1110 38.54 2.09 -28.61
N ASP A 1111 38.20 2.53 -29.83
CA ASP A 1111 39.17 3.16 -30.72
C ASP A 1111 39.55 4.55 -30.17
N GLU A 1112 40.81 4.97 -30.33
CA GLU A 1112 41.27 6.28 -29.86
C GLU A 1112 40.45 7.44 -30.44
N GLN A 1113 40.00 7.31 -31.69
CA GLN A 1113 39.11 8.28 -32.34
C GLN A 1113 37.76 8.44 -31.63
N ASP A 1114 37.23 7.38 -31.01
CA ASP A 1114 35.91 7.41 -30.38
C ASP A 1114 35.93 8.20 -29.06
N LEU A 1115 37.08 8.29 -28.40
CA LEU A 1115 37.28 9.05 -27.15
C LEU A 1115 37.11 10.57 -27.32
N THR A 1116 37.12 11.06 -28.56
CA THR A 1116 36.81 12.46 -28.87
C THR A 1116 35.31 12.78 -28.73
N ASN A 1117 34.47 11.76 -28.59
CA ASN A 1117 33.02 11.86 -28.44
C ASN A 1117 32.60 11.47 -27.03
N ARG A 1118 31.36 11.82 -26.66
CA ARG A 1118 30.74 11.31 -25.44
C ARG A 1118 30.40 9.83 -25.65
N LEU A 1119 30.76 9.00 -24.68
CA LEU A 1119 30.53 7.56 -24.71
C LEU A 1119 29.44 7.18 -23.70
N GLU A 1120 28.44 6.44 -24.15
CA GLU A 1120 27.31 6.00 -23.31
C GLU A 1120 27.09 4.49 -23.49
N ILE A 1121 26.91 3.75 -22.40
CA ILE A 1121 26.41 2.38 -22.44
C ILE A 1121 24.92 2.40 -22.13
N ASP A 1122 24.12 1.81 -23.03
CA ASP A 1122 22.69 1.57 -22.87
C ASP A 1122 22.47 0.07 -22.64
N PHE A 1123 21.95 -0.31 -21.48
CA PHE A 1123 21.69 -1.71 -21.14
C PHE A 1123 20.37 -2.26 -21.72
N GLY A 1124 19.59 -1.44 -22.42
CA GLY A 1124 18.32 -1.86 -23.01
C GLY A 1124 17.26 -2.02 -21.93
N ASP A 1125 17.04 -3.26 -21.47
CA ASP A 1125 16.08 -3.60 -20.43
C ASP A 1125 16.69 -4.49 -19.33
N LEU A 1126 16.25 -4.25 -18.11
CA LEU A 1126 16.55 -5.02 -16.90
C LEU A 1126 15.48 -4.70 -15.84
N VAL A 1127 15.38 -5.54 -14.82
CA VAL A 1127 14.17 -5.57 -13.98
C VAL A 1127 14.13 -4.52 -12.88
N SER A 1128 15.20 -4.34 -12.10
CA SER A 1128 15.14 -3.46 -10.91
C SER A 1128 16.27 -2.45 -10.85
N SER A 1129 17.52 -2.88 -10.69
CA SER A 1129 18.62 -1.94 -10.46
C SER A 1129 19.92 -2.39 -11.10
N ALA A 1130 20.80 -1.42 -11.39
CA ALA A 1130 22.11 -1.65 -11.97
C ALA A 1130 23.16 -0.65 -11.47
N GLU A 1131 24.33 -1.14 -11.10
CA GLU A 1131 25.57 -0.34 -10.92
C GLU A 1131 26.53 -0.67 -12.05
N LEU A 1132 27.02 0.35 -12.75
CA LEU A 1132 28.06 0.18 -13.77
C LEU A 1132 29.43 0.55 -13.23
N ARG A 1133 30.43 -0.28 -13.50
CA ARG A 1133 31.84 -0.01 -13.30
C ARG A 1133 32.61 -0.16 -14.61
N VAL A 1134 33.45 0.82 -14.89
CA VAL A 1134 34.34 0.84 -16.05
C VAL A 1134 35.78 0.93 -15.55
N ASN A 1135 36.61 -0.04 -15.94
CA ASN A 1135 38.01 -0.13 -15.49
C ASN A 1135 38.16 -0.05 -13.95
N GLY A 1136 37.23 -0.69 -13.23
CA GLY A 1136 37.20 -0.74 -11.76
C GLY A 1136 36.61 0.51 -11.07
N LYS A 1137 36.24 1.56 -11.82
CA LYS A 1137 35.63 2.79 -11.26
C LYS A 1137 34.13 2.80 -11.50
N SER A 1138 33.35 3.19 -10.49
CA SER A 1138 31.89 3.30 -10.62
C SER A 1138 31.50 4.48 -11.52
N ALA A 1139 30.67 4.21 -12.52
CA ALA A 1139 30.01 5.19 -13.38
C ALA A 1139 28.60 5.56 -12.86
N GLY A 1140 28.21 5.03 -11.69
CA GLY A 1140 26.96 5.33 -11.01
C GLY A 1140 26.01 4.13 -10.89
N ILE A 1141 24.86 4.38 -10.27
CA ILE A 1141 23.80 3.41 -10.01
C ILE A 1141 22.49 3.96 -10.60
N LYS A 1142 21.68 3.07 -11.19
CA LYS A 1142 20.32 3.40 -11.66
C LYS A 1142 19.29 2.44 -11.08
N LEU A 1143 18.13 3.00 -10.74
CA LEU A 1143 16.99 2.32 -10.13
C LEU A 1143 15.75 2.32 -11.03
N SER A 1144 15.78 3.09 -12.12
CA SER A 1144 14.72 3.18 -13.11
C SER A 1144 15.32 3.41 -14.51
N PRO A 1145 14.58 3.06 -15.57
CA PRO A 1145 14.97 3.45 -16.92
C PRO A 1145 14.98 4.99 -17.08
N PRO A 1146 15.76 5.51 -18.05
CA PRO A 1146 16.59 4.77 -18.99
C PRO A 1146 17.90 4.24 -18.38
N TRP A 1147 18.23 2.98 -18.66
CA TRP A 1147 19.42 2.26 -18.17
C TRP A 1147 20.71 2.66 -18.90
N LYS A 1148 20.90 3.97 -19.05
CA LYS A 1148 21.99 4.61 -19.81
C LYS A 1148 23.02 5.23 -18.87
N PHE A 1149 24.29 4.93 -19.09
CA PHE A 1149 25.40 5.43 -18.28
C PHE A 1149 26.43 6.15 -19.14
N ASP A 1150 26.80 7.36 -18.74
CA ASP A 1150 27.93 8.07 -19.35
C ASP A 1150 29.24 7.47 -18.85
N ILE A 1151 30.06 6.97 -19.77
CA ILE A 1151 31.34 6.33 -19.45
C ILE A 1151 32.54 7.17 -19.91
N THR A 1152 32.31 8.38 -20.43
CA THR A 1152 33.32 9.19 -21.13
C THR A 1152 34.58 9.41 -20.29
N SER A 1153 34.43 9.75 -19.01
CA SER A 1153 35.55 10.03 -18.09
C SER A 1153 36.25 8.76 -17.56
N PHE A 1154 35.75 7.57 -17.90
CA PHE A 1154 36.24 6.29 -17.40
C PHE A 1154 36.84 5.39 -18.50
N ALA A 1155 36.46 5.63 -19.75
CA ALA A 1155 36.96 4.94 -20.93
C ALA A 1155 38.41 5.34 -21.27
N LYS A 1156 39.16 4.42 -21.86
CA LYS A 1156 40.52 4.63 -22.40
C LYS A 1156 40.67 3.98 -23.78
N ALA A 1157 41.72 4.31 -24.52
CA ALA A 1157 41.99 3.68 -25.81
C ALA A 1157 42.34 2.20 -25.63
N GLY A 1158 41.88 1.36 -26.54
CA GLY A 1158 42.07 -0.09 -26.51
C GLY A 1158 41.13 -0.78 -25.53
N GLU A 1159 41.69 -1.64 -24.68
CA GLU A 1159 40.93 -2.55 -23.84
C GLU A 1159 40.26 -1.86 -22.64
N ASN A 1160 38.94 -2.03 -22.50
CA ASN A 1160 38.15 -1.53 -21.38
C ASN A 1160 37.35 -2.66 -20.74
N GLN A 1161 37.40 -2.75 -19.42
CA GLN A 1161 36.59 -3.71 -18.65
C GLN A 1161 35.28 -3.07 -18.23
N ILE A 1162 34.18 -3.67 -18.66
CA ILE A 1162 32.81 -3.32 -18.28
C ILE A 1162 32.33 -4.36 -17.27
N GLU A 1163 31.95 -3.91 -16.08
CA GLU A 1163 31.29 -4.72 -15.06
C GLU A 1163 29.96 -4.05 -14.70
N VAL A 1164 28.85 -4.78 -14.81
CA VAL A 1164 27.56 -4.34 -14.31
C VAL A 1164 27.06 -5.29 -13.24
N LEU A 1165 26.70 -4.74 -12.08
CA LEU A 1165 26.04 -5.48 -11.01
C LEU A 1165 24.57 -5.13 -11.02
N ILE A 1166 23.72 -6.12 -11.27
CA ILE A 1166 22.27 -5.95 -11.24
C ILE A 1166 21.66 -6.69 -10.05
N TYR A 1167 20.52 -6.20 -9.55
CA TYR A 1167 19.67 -6.91 -8.59
C TYR A 1167 18.24 -7.04 -9.13
N ASN A 1168 17.60 -8.18 -8.85
CA ASN A 1168 16.18 -8.41 -9.12
C ASN A 1168 15.29 -8.07 -7.91
N THR A 1169 14.09 -8.64 -7.87
CA THR A 1169 13.14 -8.53 -6.74
C THR A 1169 13.13 -9.82 -5.91
N ILE A 1170 12.41 -9.82 -4.80
CA ILE A 1170 12.27 -11.01 -3.96
C ILE A 1170 11.20 -12.00 -4.48
N ALA A 1171 10.48 -11.68 -5.55
CA ALA A 1171 9.43 -12.52 -6.11
C ALA A 1171 9.87 -13.96 -6.37
N ASN A 1172 11.07 -14.16 -6.92
CA ASN A 1172 11.62 -15.48 -7.22
C ASN A 1172 11.70 -16.38 -5.98
N ASN A 1173 12.14 -15.87 -4.82
CA ASN A 1173 12.13 -16.63 -3.56
C ASN A 1173 10.71 -16.96 -3.08
N TYR A 1174 9.73 -16.08 -3.33
CA TYR A 1174 8.33 -16.28 -2.93
C TYR A 1174 7.54 -17.23 -3.86
N THR A 1175 8.13 -17.72 -4.96
CA THR A 1175 7.49 -18.75 -5.82
C THR A 1175 7.11 -20.01 -5.05
N SER A 1176 7.91 -20.40 -4.05
CA SER A 1176 7.66 -21.57 -3.21
C SER A 1176 6.80 -21.28 -1.97
N VAL A 1177 6.31 -20.04 -1.83
CA VAL A 1177 5.42 -19.61 -0.74
C VAL A 1177 4.02 -19.44 -1.34
N PRO A 1178 2.95 -19.95 -0.71
CA PRO A 1178 1.57 -19.88 -1.24
C PRO A 1178 0.92 -18.50 -1.09
N THR A 1179 1.70 -17.42 -1.20
CA THR A 1179 1.19 -16.06 -1.12
C THR A 1179 0.41 -15.68 -2.37
N MET A 1180 -0.62 -14.85 -2.20
CA MET A 1180 -1.34 -14.22 -3.33
C MET A 1180 -0.59 -13.00 -3.89
N TYR A 1181 0.53 -12.63 -3.27
CA TYR A 1181 1.31 -11.43 -3.55
C TYR A 1181 2.66 -11.71 -4.21
N ARG A 1182 2.84 -12.86 -4.87
CA ARG A 1182 4.12 -13.29 -5.47
C ARG A 1182 4.73 -12.26 -6.41
N GLY A 1183 3.92 -11.74 -7.35
CA GLY A 1183 4.38 -10.86 -8.43
C GLY A 1183 5.04 -11.61 -9.59
N GLU A 1184 5.57 -10.86 -10.56
CA GLU A 1184 6.31 -11.40 -11.70
C GLU A 1184 7.74 -11.76 -11.30
N ILE A 1185 8.27 -12.84 -11.88
CA ILE A 1185 9.59 -13.40 -11.55
C ILE A 1185 10.67 -13.11 -12.58
N LYS A 1186 10.30 -12.35 -13.63
CA LYS A 1186 11.23 -11.88 -14.68
C LYS A 1186 12.43 -11.25 -14.01
N SER A 1187 13.65 -11.62 -14.42
CA SER A 1187 14.90 -11.24 -13.75
C SER A 1187 16.08 -11.22 -14.71
N GLY A 1188 17.14 -10.47 -14.39
CA GLY A 1188 18.38 -10.48 -15.18
C GLY A 1188 18.58 -9.29 -16.10
N LEU A 1189 19.72 -9.31 -16.81
CA LEU A 1189 20.05 -8.33 -17.86
C LEU A 1189 19.46 -8.83 -19.18
N LEU A 1190 18.40 -8.18 -19.63
CA LEU A 1190 17.60 -8.61 -20.77
C LEU A 1190 18.19 -8.09 -22.09
N GLY A 1191 18.77 -6.88 -22.06
CA GLY A 1191 19.41 -6.28 -23.22
C GLY A 1191 18.42 -5.72 -24.24
N PRO A 1192 18.88 -5.44 -25.48
CA PRO A 1192 20.27 -5.53 -25.93
C PRO A 1192 21.17 -4.49 -25.23
N VAL A 1193 22.47 -4.79 -25.12
CA VAL A 1193 23.46 -3.86 -24.56
C VAL A 1193 24.24 -3.20 -25.69
N VAL A 1194 24.27 -1.86 -25.70
CA VAL A 1194 24.81 -1.06 -26.79
C VAL A 1194 25.76 0.00 -26.25
N LEU A 1195 26.97 0.10 -26.84
CA LEU A 1195 27.84 1.26 -26.69
C LEU A 1195 27.49 2.30 -27.76
N LYS A 1196 27.24 3.54 -27.34
CA LYS A 1196 26.90 4.67 -28.22
C LYS A 1196 28.00 5.72 -28.16
N MET A 1197 28.42 6.18 -29.33
CA MET A 1197 29.26 7.35 -29.51
C MET A 1197 28.35 8.53 -29.87
N ILE A 1198 28.38 9.56 -29.03
CA ILE A 1198 27.49 10.72 -29.12
C ILE A 1198 28.35 11.95 -29.39
N LYS A 1199 28.08 12.62 -30.50
CA LYS A 1199 28.75 13.87 -30.85
C LYS A 1199 28.23 14.98 -29.93
N GLN A 1200 29.15 15.66 -29.23
CA GLN A 1200 28.84 16.81 -28.37
C GLN A 1200 28.67 18.11 -29.16
#